data_AF-A0AAF3FHJ9-F1
#
_entry.id   AF-A0AAF3FHJ9-F1
#
_cell.length_a   1.000
_cell.length_b   1.000
_cell.length_c   1.000
_cell.angle_alpha   90.00
_cell.angle_beta   90.00
_cell.angle_gamma   90.00
#
_symmetry.space_group_name_H-M   'P 1'
#
loop_
_entity.id
_entity.type
_entity.pdbx_description
1 polymer ?
#
loop_
_entity_poly.entity_id
_entity_poly.type
_entity_poly.pdbx_seq_one_letter_code
_entity_poly.pdbx_strand_id
1 'polypeptide(L)'
;MFSRQFVRITHSFECLLAVFLNFLMLYFIMKKTHPVIGKYSYLLFCFSAFDILYVTIDFLIVPLIVPLFCNYIPLTIINFSAMFGVFFDLEPMCILIMIDPILEPLVMIYFIKCYRDAFMNLIFCRGKRLLNIVSSTQKYSVPTNGNTEIKVGRNVLLAGGNAVDAGVAALFCLGATDAHSSGIGGGHFMTIYQSASQSCFAIDAREVAPAAATEDMYVGKWNDSEYGWRAVAVPSELHGLWTAYEQFGSGKVPWNRLIEPTVQLLTDGVPVSSHMQIALQEYAFWITKEPTMKEFVNPDTGDVYTTGDQVKRLKLAETLRRIASESDPIKFFYDSDELTQPMVDEFQKNGGLLTRDDFRNYKSIVYSEKEMMVTTLPSGRKICGPPPPSSAAVAVGILQIMDQYKNSLEDFDSIDLFLHRFIESAKFAYSGRTWLGDPKFVTNATEIARNLTTRQWADWARSRITDKAHDNAYYGGSYAVPPPDHGTTHLSVIDKLGNAVSITSTINIFFGAKIMSESTGIIWNDEMDDFSSPGHPNYFGFEPSPANFIRPGKRPLSSMCPLVIADYDGSNRLMAVGAAGGSTIITGTAAIALHTMWLNQTVKEAVDFPRVHNQLEPNYTYYETELPPEFVQALQNRGQTMMKDSNLTEATAAIREVDGQLYANSDFRKGQESAPAGY
;
A
#
# COMPACT_ATOMS: atom_id res chain seq x y z
N MET A 1 -34.18 -0.56 14.05
CA MET A 1 -34.09 0.80 13.48
C MET A 1 -34.23 1.90 14.53
N PHE A 2 -35.14 1.78 15.51
CA PHE A 2 -35.34 2.78 16.57
C PHE A 2 -34.18 2.96 17.58
N SER A 3 -33.37 1.92 17.86
CA SER A 3 -32.23 2.05 18.80
C SER A 3 -31.08 2.90 18.26
N ARG A 4 -30.85 2.92 16.93
CA ARG A 4 -29.77 3.72 16.30
C ARG A 4 -30.09 5.21 16.21
N GLN A 5 -31.37 5.60 16.14
CA GLN A 5 -31.78 7.00 16.24
C GLN A 5 -31.69 7.50 17.68
N PHE A 6 -32.03 6.66 18.66
CA PHE A 6 -31.94 7.02 20.08
C PHE A 6 -30.49 7.26 20.55
N VAL A 7 -29.55 6.43 20.07
CA VAL A 7 -28.10 6.60 20.32
C VAL A 7 -27.54 7.86 19.63
N ARG A 8 -28.02 8.21 18.44
CA ARG A 8 -27.63 9.46 17.74
C ARG A 8 -28.14 10.71 18.46
N ILE A 9 -29.36 10.68 19.00
CA ILE A 9 -29.94 11.81 19.73
C ILE A 9 -29.23 12.01 21.06
N THR A 10 -28.92 10.92 21.78
CA THR A 10 -28.22 10.98 23.07
C THR A 10 -26.80 11.50 22.94
N HIS A 11 -26.04 11.09 21.92
CA HIS A 11 -24.68 11.59 21.71
C HIS A 11 -24.64 13.07 21.29
N SER A 12 -25.61 13.52 20.47
CA SER A 12 -25.77 14.95 20.16
C SER A 12 -26.16 15.76 21.40
N PHE A 13 -26.96 15.19 22.30
CA PHE A 13 -27.35 15.83 23.57
C PHE A 13 -26.17 15.92 24.55
N GLU A 14 -25.32 14.90 24.63
CA GLU A 14 -24.10 14.89 25.44
C GLU A 14 -23.10 15.93 24.96
N CYS A 15 -22.90 16.07 23.64
CA CYS A 15 -22.07 17.14 23.06
C CYS A 15 -22.64 18.54 23.36
N LEU A 16 -23.96 18.74 23.22
CA LEU A 16 -24.60 20.01 23.55
C LEU A 16 -24.50 20.34 25.05
N LEU A 17 -24.66 19.35 25.92
CA LEU A 17 -24.53 19.50 27.36
C LEU A 17 -23.09 19.81 27.77
N ALA A 18 -22.09 19.19 27.13
CA ALA A 18 -20.68 19.47 27.37
C ALA A 18 -20.29 20.90 26.94
N VAL A 19 -20.78 21.37 25.80
CA VAL A 19 -20.58 22.76 25.34
C VAL A 19 -21.25 23.74 26.30
N PHE A 20 -22.48 23.44 26.74
CA PHE A 20 -23.22 24.26 27.69
C PHE A 20 -22.55 24.33 29.08
N LEU A 21 -22.04 23.21 29.59
CA LEU A 21 -21.32 23.14 30.87
C LEU A 21 -19.97 23.86 30.82
N ASN A 22 -19.21 23.72 29.73
CA ASN A 22 -17.97 24.46 29.53
C ASN A 22 -18.22 25.97 29.45
N PHE A 23 -19.32 26.39 28.84
CA PHE A 23 -19.73 27.78 28.78
C PHE A 23 -20.16 28.33 30.16
N LEU A 24 -20.94 27.56 30.94
CA LEU A 24 -21.32 27.90 32.32
C LEU A 24 -20.09 28.05 33.22
N MET A 25 -19.12 27.16 33.07
CA MET A 25 -17.85 27.23 33.78
C MET A 25 -17.06 28.48 33.40
N LEU A 26 -16.96 28.82 32.11
CA LEU A 26 -16.35 30.07 31.64
C LEU A 26 -17.06 31.31 32.20
N TYR A 27 -18.40 31.30 32.19
CA TYR A 27 -19.23 32.37 32.73
C TYR A 27 -18.97 32.61 34.22
N PHE A 28 -18.88 31.54 35.02
CA PHE A 28 -18.59 31.66 36.45
C PHE A 28 -17.15 32.08 36.73
N ILE A 29 -16.18 31.62 35.93
CA ILE A 29 -14.77 32.05 36.02
C ILE A 29 -14.68 33.55 35.74
N MET A 30 -15.26 34.03 34.63
CA MET A 30 -15.24 35.45 34.25
C MET A 30 -15.97 36.36 35.24
N LYS A 31 -17.09 35.90 35.81
CA LYS A 31 -17.85 36.64 36.83
C LYS A 31 -17.07 36.79 38.15
N LYS A 32 -16.15 35.85 38.45
CA LYS A 32 -15.35 35.83 39.68
C LYS A 32 -14.03 36.59 39.55
N THR A 33 -13.44 36.67 38.36
CA THR A 33 -12.15 37.32 38.13
C THR A 33 -12.24 38.78 37.69
N HIS A 34 -13.33 39.22 37.04
CA HIS A 34 -13.44 40.58 36.51
C HIS A 34 -14.84 41.21 36.73
N PRO A 35 -15.07 41.98 37.82
CA PRO A 35 -16.38 42.54 38.16
C PRO A 35 -16.95 43.54 37.14
N VAL A 36 -16.11 44.08 36.25
CA VAL A 36 -16.51 44.99 35.16
C VAL A 36 -17.24 44.24 34.03
N ILE A 37 -16.90 42.97 33.78
CA ILE A 37 -17.51 42.14 32.71
C ILE A 37 -18.91 41.67 33.10
N GLY A 38 -19.22 41.64 34.41
CA GLY A 38 -20.54 41.31 34.94
C GLY A 38 -21.68 42.22 34.44
N LYS A 39 -21.38 43.42 33.91
CA LYS A 39 -22.37 44.32 33.30
C LYS A 39 -22.80 43.92 31.88
N TYR A 40 -22.06 43.03 31.21
CA TYR A 40 -22.33 42.60 29.82
C TYR A 40 -22.80 41.14 29.72
N SER A 41 -23.16 40.52 30.86
CA SER A 41 -23.64 39.14 30.92
C SER A 41 -24.86 38.85 30.04
N TYR A 42 -25.65 39.89 29.72
CA TYR A 42 -26.81 39.77 28.85
C TYR A 42 -26.44 39.61 27.36
N LEU A 43 -25.34 40.25 26.92
CA LEU A 43 -24.86 40.16 25.52
C LEU A 43 -24.25 38.80 25.22
N LEU A 44 -23.44 38.24 26.13
CA LEU A 44 -22.90 36.87 26.01
C LEU A 44 -24.01 35.81 26.00
N PHE A 45 -25.09 36.03 26.76
CA PHE A 45 -26.26 35.15 26.76
C PHE A 45 -27.02 35.23 25.42
N CYS A 46 -27.21 36.44 24.86
CA CYS A 46 -27.86 36.62 23.56
C CYS A 46 -27.08 36.00 22.39
N PHE A 47 -25.74 36.11 22.37
CA PHE A 47 -24.91 35.43 21.35
C PHE A 47 -25.04 33.90 21.44
N SER A 48 -24.98 33.34 22.66
CA SER A 48 -25.13 31.89 22.86
C SER A 48 -26.51 31.35 22.48
N ALA A 49 -27.58 32.15 22.66
CA ALA A 49 -28.93 31.76 22.25
C ALA A 49 -29.06 31.72 20.72
N PHE A 50 -28.37 32.60 19.99
CA PHE A 50 -28.34 32.61 18.52
C PHE A 50 -27.52 31.44 17.95
N ASP A 51 -26.38 31.10 18.55
CA ASP A 51 -25.56 29.96 18.11
C ASP A 51 -26.26 28.63 18.38
N ILE A 52 -26.94 28.49 19.53
CA ILE A 52 -27.75 27.31 19.84
C ILE A 52 -28.94 27.22 18.86
N LEU A 53 -29.57 28.34 18.50
CA LEU A 53 -30.68 28.37 17.54
C LEU A 53 -30.20 27.98 16.13
N TYR A 54 -29.03 28.45 15.71
CA TYR A 54 -28.42 28.11 14.42
C TYR A 54 -28.08 26.62 14.32
N VAL A 55 -27.44 26.06 15.35
CA VAL A 55 -27.12 24.63 15.43
C VAL A 55 -28.40 23.77 15.50
N THR A 56 -29.42 24.23 16.22
CA THR A 56 -30.71 23.53 16.32
C THR A 56 -31.44 23.50 14.97
N ILE A 57 -31.42 24.59 14.21
CA ILE A 57 -32.08 24.68 12.91
C ILE A 57 -31.36 23.79 11.88
N ASP A 58 -30.03 23.87 11.77
CA ASP A 58 -29.27 23.13 10.75
C ASP A 58 -29.11 21.63 11.05
N PHE A 59 -28.99 21.23 12.32
CA PHE A 59 -28.75 19.82 12.67
C PHE A 59 -29.98 19.03 13.10
N LEU A 60 -31.03 19.67 13.62
CA LEU A 60 -32.25 18.99 14.03
C LEU A 60 -33.39 19.21 13.04
N ILE A 61 -33.64 20.45 12.62
CA ILE A 61 -34.84 20.79 11.85
C ILE A 61 -34.69 20.51 10.36
N VAL A 62 -33.57 20.89 9.74
CA VAL A 62 -33.31 20.67 8.30
C VAL A 62 -33.33 19.17 7.91
N PRO A 63 -32.72 18.23 8.66
CA PRO A 63 -32.78 16.80 8.34
C PRO A 63 -34.16 16.16 8.56
N LEU A 64 -35.02 16.78 9.37
CA LEU A 64 -36.39 16.33 9.64
C LEU A 64 -37.37 16.80 8.55
N ILE A 65 -37.14 17.98 7.96
CA ILE A 65 -38.06 18.61 6.99
C ILE A 65 -37.72 18.24 5.54
N VAL A 66 -36.45 18.08 5.19
CA VAL A 66 -36.04 17.77 3.80
C VAL A 66 -36.65 16.47 3.25
N PRO A 67 -36.81 15.37 4.01
CA PRO A 67 -37.48 14.16 3.52
C PRO A 67 -38.99 14.34 3.27
N LEU A 68 -39.65 15.31 3.92
CA LEU A 68 -41.09 15.54 3.81
C LEU A 68 -41.49 16.29 2.53
N PHE A 69 -40.56 17.01 1.90
CA PHE A 69 -40.82 17.84 0.71
C PHE A 69 -40.22 17.28 -0.59
N CYS A 70 -39.43 16.21 -0.55
CA CYS A 70 -38.78 15.64 -1.74
C CYS A 70 -39.68 14.89 -2.73
N ASN A 71 -41.00 14.78 -2.49
CA ASN A 71 -41.92 14.09 -3.41
C ASN A 71 -42.76 15.01 -4.31
N TYR A 72 -42.66 16.33 -4.19
CA TYR A 72 -43.36 17.25 -5.09
C TYR A 72 -42.50 18.49 -5.38
N ILE A 73 -42.16 18.68 -6.66
CA ILE A 73 -41.55 19.86 -7.35
C ILE A 73 -40.09 19.61 -7.85
N PRO A 74 -39.77 19.91 -9.13
CA PRO A 74 -38.41 19.73 -9.67
C PRO A 74 -37.45 20.80 -9.17
N LEU A 75 -36.17 20.44 -9.09
CA LEU A 75 -35.05 21.27 -8.61
C LEU A 75 -35.00 22.65 -9.29
N THR A 76 -35.19 23.69 -8.49
CA THR A 76 -34.59 25.00 -8.70
C THR A 76 -33.73 25.32 -7.48
N ILE A 77 -32.47 25.67 -7.71
CA ILE A 77 -31.48 26.02 -6.68
C ILE A 77 -32.03 27.16 -5.82
N ILE A 78 -32.37 26.89 -4.56
CA ILE A 78 -32.65 27.94 -3.57
C ILE A 78 -31.34 28.25 -2.85
N ASN A 79 -30.75 29.39 -3.22
CA ASN A 79 -29.54 29.92 -2.58
C ASN A 79 -29.95 30.62 -1.27
N PHE A 80 -29.99 29.87 -0.16
CA PHE A 80 -30.41 30.36 1.16
C PHE A 80 -29.49 31.43 1.78
N SER A 81 -28.30 31.65 1.21
CA SER A 81 -27.36 32.69 1.62
C SER A 81 -27.81 34.12 1.23
N ALA A 82 -28.74 34.27 0.29
CA ALA A 82 -29.21 35.58 -0.19
C ALA A 82 -30.35 36.19 0.65
N MET A 83 -30.98 35.45 1.56
CA MET A 83 -32.15 35.94 2.31
C MET A 83 -31.80 36.56 3.68
N PHE A 84 -30.56 36.40 4.16
CA PHE A 84 -30.10 36.93 5.46
C PHE A 84 -29.09 38.08 5.35
N GLY A 85 -28.80 38.56 4.14
CA GLY A 85 -27.87 39.68 3.89
C GLY A 85 -28.39 41.08 4.28
N VAL A 86 -29.38 41.20 5.18
CA VAL A 86 -30.02 42.49 5.52
C VAL A 86 -29.86 42.89 7.01
N PHE A 87 -29.08 42.16 7.82
CA PHE A 87 -28.91 42.49 9.25
C PHE A 87 -27.47 42.45 9.80
N PHE A 88 -26.46 42.70 8.96
CA PHE A 88 -25.09 42.94 9.44
C PHE A 88 -24.79 44.44 9.47
N ASP A 89 -25.27 45.13 10.52
CA ASP A 89 -24.65 46.38 10.98
C ASP A 89 -23.62 46.05 12.07
N LEU A 90 -22.35 46.23 11.68
CA LEU A 90 -21.15 46.10 12.49
C LEU A 90 -21.05 47.25 13.51
N GLU A 91 -21.82 47.22 14.59
CA GLU A 91 -21.64 48.17 15.71
C GLU A 91 -21.29 47.58 17.09
N PRO A 92 -21.53 46.30 17.45
CA PRO A 92 -21.16 45.82 18.79
C PRO A 92 -19.68 45.44 18.94
N MET A 93 -18.96 45.13 17.84
CA MET A 93 -17.56 44.68 17.89
C MET A 93 -16.58 45.77 18.34
N CYS A 94 -16.93 47.05 18.16
CA CYS A 94 -16.03 48.15 18.47
C CYS A 94 -15.92 48.50 19.96
N ILE A 95 -16.78 47.94 20.83
CA ILE A 95 -16.83 48.34 22.25
C ILE A 95 -15.97 47.45 23.17
N LEU A 96 -15.71 46.19 22.79
CA LEU A 96 -14.88 45.28 23.59
C LEU A 96 -13.37 45.40 23.32
N ILE A 97 -12.98 46.04 22.23
CA ILE A 97 -11.58 46.15 21.76
C ILE A 97 -10.81 47.30 22.47
N MET A 98 -11.49 48.18 23.21
CA MET A 98 -10.85 49.38 23.80
C MET A 98 -10.39 49.26 25.27
N ILE A 99 -10.38 48.06 25.90
CA ILE A 99 -10.25 47.99 27.37
C ILE A 99 -8.94 47.39 27.94
N ASP A 100 -8.11 46.63 27.22
CA ASP A 100 -6.79 46.23 27.77
C ASP A 100 -5.79 45.73 26.70
N PRO A 101 -4.64 46.40 26.45
CA PRO A 101 -3.66 46.02 25.43
C PRO A 101 -2.90 44.72 25.74
N ILE A 102 -3.02 44.15 26.95
CA ILE A 102 -2.26 42.98 27.38
C ILE A 102 -3.04 41.67 27.16
N LEU A 103 -4.37 41.72 27.14
CA LEU A 103 -5.23 40.53 26.90
C LEU A 103 -5.42 40.21 25.41
N GLU A 104 -5.13 41.16 24.53
CA GLU A 104 -5.33 41.06 23.08
C GLU A 104 -4.55 39.91 22.42
N PRO A 105 -3.24 39.70 22.69
CA PRO A 105 -2.48 38.65 22.01
C PRO A 105 -2.80 37.27 22.55
N LEU A 106 -2.98 37.12 23.86
CA LEU A 106 -3.16 35.82 24.51
C LEU A 106 -4.53 35.21 24.24
N VAL A 107 -5.59 36.02 24.27
CA VAL A 107 -6.94 35.56 23.95
C VAL A 107 -7.04 35.21 22.45
N MET A 108 -6.42 36.01 21.58
CA MET A 108 -6.44 35.76 20.14
C MET A 108 -5.61 34.52 19.76
N ILE A 109 -4.42 34.31 20.36
CA ILE A 109 -3.61 33.09 20.16
C ILE A 109 -4.38 31.85 20.65
N TYR A 110 -5.04 31.94 21.80
CA TYR A 110 -5.81 30.81 22.35
C TYR A 110 -7.06 30.50 21.50
N PHE A 111 -7.76 31.53 21.02
CA PHE A 111 -8.89 31.36 20.10
C PHE A 111 -8.46 30.78 18.75
N ILE A 112 -7.35 31.24 18.18
CA ILE A 112 -6.79 30.70 16.92
C ILE A 112 -6.39 29.23 17.12
N LYS A 113 -5.77 28.88 18.24
CA LYS A 113 -5.39 27.49 18.55
C LYS A 113 -6.63 26.59 18.70
N CYS A 114 -7.64 27.01 19.47
CA CYS A 114 -8.89 26.26 19.60
C CYS A 114 -9.66 26.13 18.27
N TYR A 115 -9.74 27.19 17.46
CA TYR A 115 -10.41 27.14 16.16
C TYR A 115 -9.67 26.26 15.16
N ARG A 116 -8.33 26.32 15.16
CA ARG A 116 -7.47 25.42 14.37
C ARG A 116 -7.72 23.98 14.76
N ASP A 117 -7.64 23.65 16.06
CA ASP A 117 -7.79 22.27 16.53
C ASP A 117 -9.23 21.73 16.32
N ALA A 118 -10.26 22.59 16.40
CA ALA A 118 -11.64 22.23 16.08
C ALA A 118 -11.89 22.06 14.57
N PHE A 119 -11.29 22.90 13.73
CA PHE A 119 -11.38 22.80 12.26
C PHE A 119 -10.65 21.56 11.74
N MET A 120 -9.51 21.22 12.34
CA MET A 120 -8.73 20.01 12.03
C MET A 120 -9.50 18.73 12.39
N ASN A 121 -10.16 18.69 13.54
CA ASN A 121 -11.06 17.59 13.90
C ASN A 121 -12.25 17.45 12.92
N LEU A 122 -12.69 18.56 12.31
CA LEU A 122 -13.75 18.57 11.30
C LEU A 122 -13.28 18.02 9.94
N ILE A 123 -12.02 18.27 9.54
CA ILE A 123 -11.39 17.71 8.34
C ILE A 123 -11.21 16.19 8.50
N PHE A 124 -10.73 15.74 9.66
CA PHE A 124 -10.65 14.30 9.98
C PHE A 124 -12.02 13.62 10.03
N CYS A 125 -13.07 14.32 10.48
CA CYS A 125 -14.44 13.81 10.42
C CYS A 125 -15.04 13.81 9.00
N ARG A 126 -14.68 14.75 8.12
CA ARG A 126 -15.15 14.78 6.73
C ARG A 126 -14.58 13.63 5.89
N GLY A 127 -13.39 13.11 6.23
CA GLY A 127 -12.84 11.88 5.65
C GLY A 127 -13.68 10.61 5.89
N LYS A 128 -14.60 10.62 6.87
CA LYS A 128 -15.48 9.46 7.17
C LYS A 128 -16.65 9.27 6.18
N ARG A 129 -16.73 10.06 5.10
CA ARG A 129 -17.91 10.11 4.21
C ARG A 129 -17.73 9.55 2.80
N LEU A 130 -16.72 8.71 2.55
CA LEU A 130 -16.69 7.82 1.39
C LEU A 130 -16.88 6.38 1.87
N LEU A 131 -18.09 5.85 1.64
CA LEU A 131 -18.46 4.44 1.84
C LEU A 131 -17.73 3.58 0.78
N ASN A 132 -16.44 3.33 1.01
CA ASN A 132 -15.76 2.17 0.43
C ASN A 132 -15.77 1.05 1.49
N ILE A 133 -16.12 -0.15 1.04
CA ILE A 133 -16.56 -1.29 1.86
C ILE A 133 -15.39 -1.82 2.69
N VAL A 134 -15.45 -1.69 4.02
CA VAL A 134 -14.70 -2.58 4.91
C VAL A 134 -15.40 -3.93 4.88
N SER A 135 -14.68 -4.99 4.52
CA SER A 135 -15.20 -6.33 4.74
C SER A 135 -15.00 -6.67 6.21
N SER A 136 -16.07 -6.64 7.00
CA SER A 136 -16.12 -7.16 8.37
C SER A 136 -16.74 -8.56 8.30
N THR A 137 -15.95 -9.59 8.54
CA THR A 137 -16.44 -10.97 8.39
C THR A 137 -15.90 -11.89 9.48
N GLN A 138 -16.64 -12.96 9.77
CA GLN A 138 -16.33 -13.85 10.88
C GLN A 138 -15.44 -15.02 10.49
N LYS A 139 -15.20 -15.27 9.19
CA LYS A 139 -14.50 -16.48 8.77
C LYS A 139 -13.22 -16.20 7.97
N TYR A 140 -13.18 -15.26 7.01
CA TYR A 140 -11.99 -15.05 6.16
C TYR A 140 -11.91 -13.63 5.56
N SER A 141 -10.72 -13.12 5.21
CA SER A 141 -10.59 -11.84 4.49
C SER A 141 -9.50 -11.85 3.41
N VAL A 142 -9.83 -11.31 2.22
CA VAL A 142 -9.02 -11.24 0.99
C VAL A 142 -9.15 -9.85 0.37
N PRO A 143 -8.25 -8.90 0.65
CA PRO A 143 -8.11 -7.67 -0.11
C PRO A 143 -7.30 -7.91 -1.40
N THR A 144 -7.90 -7.63 -2.55
CA THR A 144 -7.18 -7.58 -3.85
C THR A 144 -7.51 -6.28 -4.58
N ASN A 145 -6.90 -6.12 -5.74
CA ASN A 145 -6.95 -4.93 -6.58
C ASN A 145 -8.18 -4.88 -7.51
N GLY A 146 -9.05 -5.89 -7.45
CA GLY A 146 -10.21 -6.03 -8.33
C GLY A 146 -11.30 -6.94 -7.77
N ASN A 147 -12.56 -6.69 -8.17
CA ASN A 147 -13.72 -7.46 -7.69
C ASN A 147 -13.73 -8.95 -8.07
N THR A 148 -12.91 -9.36 -9.05
CA THR A 148 -12.91 -10.73 -9.59
C THR A 148 -11.96 -11.63 -8.80
N GLU A 149 -10.72 -11.20 -8.55
CA GLU A 149 -9.72 -12.01 -7.83
C GLU A 149 -10.13 -12.27 -6.38
N ILE A 150 -10.77 -11.29 -5.73
CA ILE A 150 -11.38 -11.47 -4.42
C ILE A 150 -12.39 -12.62 -4.41
N LYS A 151 -13.26 -12.69 -5.43
CA LYS A 151 -14.27 -13.75 -5.52
C LYS A 151 -13.59 -15.10 -5.73
N VAL A 152 -12.53 -15.15 -6.53
CA VAL A 152 -11.73 -16.37 -6.75
C VAL A 152 -11.15 -16.86 -5.42
N GLY A 153 -10.39 -16.02 -4.71
CA GLY A 153 -9.79 -16.37 -3.41
C GLY A 153 -10.84 -16.77 -2.38
N ARG A 154 -11.92 -15.99 -2.24
CA ARG A 154 -13.04 -16.30 -1.32
C ARG A 154 -13.70 -17.65 -1.66
N ASN A 155 -13.92 -17.94 -2.94
CA ASN A 155 -14.57 -19.18 -3.36
C ASN A 155 -13.69 -20.41 -3.05
N VAL A 156 -12.36 -20.28 -3.15
CA VAL A 156 -11.42 -21.34 -2.72
C VAL A 156 -11.52 -21.60 -1.22
N LEU A 157 -11.62 -20.56 -0.41
CA LEU A 157 -11.82 -20.68 1.04
C LEU A 157 -13.16 -21.34 1.38
N LEU A 158 -14.22 -20.97 0.66
CA LEU A 158 -15.54 -21.61 0.78
C LEU A 158 -15.52 -23.09 0.36
N ALA A 159 -14.68 -23.45 -0.60
CA ALA A 159 -14.46 -24.84 -1.02
C ALA A 159 -13.61 -25.65 -0.02
N GLY A 160 -13.16 -25.03 1.08
CA GLY A 160 -12.41 -25.68 2.15
C GLY A 160 -10.90 -25.51 2.06
N GLY A 161 -10.41 -24.69 1.12
CA GLY A 161 -9.00 -24.29 1.03
C GLY A 161 -8.53 -23.47 2.23
N ASN A 162 -7.21 -23.37 2.39
CA ASN A 162 -6.55 -22.51 3.37
C ASN A 162 -6.10 -21.18 2.75
N ALA A 163 -5.48 -20.31 3.55
CA ALA A 163 -4.98 -19.01 3.09
C ALA A 163 -4.01 -19.13 1.88
N VAL A 164 -3.22 -20.20 1.81
CA VAL A 164 -2.26 -20.44 0.71
C VAL A 164 -3.00 -20.80 -0.57
N ASP A 165 -3.94 -21.74 -0.54
CA ASP A 165 -4.73 -22.11 -1.74
C ASP A 165 -5.44 -20.88 -2.32
N ALA A 166 -6.02 -20.06 -1.44
CA ALA A 166 -6.72 -18.84 -1.83
C ALA A 166 -5.76 -17.78 -2.39
N GLY A 167 -4.58 -17.63 -1.78
CA GLY A 167 -3.52 -16.76 -2.27
C GLY A 167 -3.06 -17.15 -3.67
N VAL A 168 -2.79 -18.45 -3.90
CA VAL A 168 -2.39 -18.99 -5.20
C VAL A 168 -3.45 -18.71 -6.27
N ALA A 169 -4.72 -19.03 -6.01
CA ALA A 169 -5.79 -18.82 -6.99
C ALA A 169 -6.02 -17.33 -7.29
N ALA A 170 -6.01 -16.48 -6.26
CA ALA A 170 -6.15 -15.04 -6.44
C ALA A 170 -4.97 -14.43 -7.19
N LEU A 171 -3.74 -14.92 -7.00
CA LEU A 171 -2.56 -14.41 -7.71
C LEU A 171 -2.61 -14.75 -9.21
N PHE A 172 -3.03 -15.97 -9.59
CA PHE A 172 -3.30 -16.27 -11.01
C PHE A 172 -4.33 -15.31 -11.60
N CYS A 173 -5.38 -15.00 -10.86
CA CYS A 173 -6.41 -14.06 -11.30
C CYS A 173 -5.87 -12.62 -11.42
N LEU A 174 -5.00 -12.19 -10.50
CA LEU A 174 -4.31 -10.89 -10.57
C LEU A 174 -3.40 -10.80 -11.80
N GLY A 175 -2.69 -11.87 -12.18
CA GLY A 175 -1.93 -11.90 -13.43
C GLY A 175 -2.77 -11.74 -14.71
N ALA A 176 -4.10 -11.91 -14.61
CA ALA A 176 -5.04 -11.63 -15.69
C ALA A 176 -5.62 -10.22 -15.63
N THR A 177 -6.04 -9.75 -14.45
CA THR A 177 -6.76 -8.48 -14.27
C THR A 177 -5.85 -7.27 -14.00
N ASP A 178 -4.65 -7.53 -13.51
CA ASP A 178 -3.55 -6.59 -13.26
C ASP A 178 -2.33 -7.04 -14.10
N ALA A 179 -2.60 -7.39 -15.36
CA ALA A 179 -1.65 -7.96 -16.31
C ALA A 179 -0.48 -7.02 -16.64
N HIS A 180 -0.68 -5.72 -16.42
CA HIS A 180 0.37 -4.72 -16.53
C HIS A 180 1.30 -4.71 -15.31
N SER A 181 0.97 -5.37 -14.20
CA SER A 181 1.76 -5.34 -12.96
C SER A 181 2.28 -6.69 -12.50
N SER A 182 1.69 -7.81 -12.92
CA SER A 182 2.05 -9.14 -12.38
C SER A 182 1.67 -10.28 -13.33
N GLY A 183 2.18 -11.48 -13.05
CA GLY A 183 1.79 -12.72 -13.70
C GLY A 183 2.93 -13.72 -13.84
N ILE A 184 2.62 -14.88 -14.43
CA ILE A 184 3.56 -16.03 -14.51
C ILE A 184 4.85 -15.78 -15.29
N GLY A 185 4.94 -14.64 -15.99
CA GLY A 185 6.18 -14.18 -16.64
C GLY A 185 7.11 -13.39 -15.73
N GLY A 186 6.75 -13.15 -14.47
CA GLY A 186 7.58 -12.50 -13.45
C GLY A 186 7.83 -13.39 -12.25
N GLY A 187 7.78 -12.82 -11.04
CA GLY A 187 8.22 -13.44 -9.81
C GLY A 187 7.54 -12.86 -8.56
N HIS A 188 7.74 -13.50 -7.41
CA HIS A 188 7.12 -13.06 -6.15
C HIS A 188 7.92 -13.40 -4.90
N PHE A 189 7.61 -12.69 -3.82
CA PHE A 189 7.87 -13.14 -2.46
C PHE A 189 6.54 -13.45 -1.76
N MET A 190 6.52 -14.54 -0.98
CA MET A 190 5.37 -14.93 -0.17
C MET A 190 5.80 -15.18 1.27
N THR A 191 5.20 -14.48 2.22
CA THR A 191 5.34 -14.75 3.66
C THR A 191 4.12 -15.50 4.14
N ILE A 192 4.34 -16.66 4.76
CA ILE A 192 3.31 -17.60 5.22
C ILE A 192 3.40 -17.72 6.73
N TYR A 193 2.27 -17.59 7.42
CA TYR A 193 2.14 -17.92 8.83
C TYR A 193 1.18 -19.09 8.99
N GLN A 194 1.68 -20.15 9.61
CA GLN A 194 0.88 -21.33 9.95
C GLN A 194 0.44 -21.25 11.40
N SER A 195 -0.87 -21.19 11.65
CA SER A 195 -1.40 -21.07 13.01
C SER A 195 -1.14 -22.31 13.85
N ALA A 196 -1.20 -23.50 13.25
CA ALA A 196 -1.05 -24.77 13.94
C ALA A 196 0.34 -24.95 14.58
N SER A 197 1.38 -24.46 13.91
CA SER A 197 2.77 -24.49 14.38
C SER A 197 3.24 -23.14 14.96
N GLN A 198 2.40 -22.10 14.86
CA GLN A 198 2.73 -20.71 15.19
C GLN A 198 4.08 -20.26 14.59
N SER A 199 4.37 -20.74 13.39
CA SER A 199 5.65 -20.56 12.71
C SER A 199 5.46 -19.81 11.39
N CYS A 200 6.45 -18.98 11.07
CA CYS A 200 6.49 -18.28 9.79
C CYS A 200 7.41 -19.00 8.79
N PHE A 201 7.10 -18.90 7.50
CA PHE A 201 7.89 -19.36 6.37
C PHE A 201 7.90 -18.30 5.27
N ALA A 202 8.88 -18.34 4.38
CA ALA A 202 8.87 -17.53 3.17
C ALA A 202 9.21 -18.35 1.94
N ILE A 203 8.58 -18.01 0.83
CA ILE A 203 8.95 -18.48 -0.50
C ILE A 203 9.54 -17.29 -1.24
N ASP A 204 10.79 -17.44 -1.66
CA ASP A 204 11.49 -16.57 -2.59
C ASP A 204 11.40 -17.21 -3.97
N ALA A 205 10.48 -16.67 -4.76
CA ALA A 205 10.35 -16.95 -6.17
C ALA A 205 10.75 -15.71 -6.96
N ARG A 206 11.88 -15.07 -6.60
CA ARG A 206 12.47 -13.99 -7.37
C ARG A 206 13.17 -14.53 -8.62
N GLU A 207 13.04 -13.79 -9.71
CA GLU A 207 13.69 -14.04 -10.98
C GLU A 207 15.21 -14.10 -10.83
N VAL A 208 15.84 -14.80 -11.76
CA VAL A 208 17.29 -15.02 -11.77
C VAL A 208 17.88 -14.54 -13.08
N ALA A 209 19.02 -13.85 -13.01
CA ALA A 209 19.77 -13.44 -14.18
C ALA A 209 20.16 -14.66 -15.05
N PRO A 210 19.94 -14.62 -16.38
CA PRO A 210 20.35 -15.68 -17.28
C PRO A 210 21.83 -16.02 -17.16
N ALA A 211 22.23 -17.25 -17.47
CA ALA A 211 23.62 -17.69 -17.42
C ALA A 211 24.54 -16.86 -18.33
N ALA A 212 24.00 -16.31 -19.42
CA ALA A 212 24.71 -15.47 -20.38
C ALA A 212 24.81 -13.99 -19.97
N ALA A 213 24.20 -13.57 -18.85
CA ALA A 213 24.24 -12.18 -18.40
C ALA A 213 25.66 -11.78 -17.95
N THR A 214 26.09 -10.55 -18.27
CA THR A 214 27.38 -10.00 -17.81
C THR A 214 27.16 -8.73 -17.01
N GLU A 215 28.12 -8.39 -16.16
CA GLU A 215 28.05 -7.18 -15.32
C GLU A 215 27.81 -5.90 -16.14
N ASP A 216 28.43 -5.81 -17.31
CA ASP A 216 28.52 -4.64 -18.16
C ASP A 216 27.56 -4.66 -19.37
N MET A 217 26.65 -5.63 -19.44
CA MET A 217 25.85 -5.89 -20.64
C MET A 217 24.94 -4.74 -21.09
N TYR A 218 24.63 -3.80 -20.19
CA TYR A 218 23.81 -2.61 -20.46
C TYR A 218 24.63 -1.33 -20.57
N VAL A 219 25.96 -1.39 -20.40
CA VAL A 219 26.81 -0.19 -20.48
C VAL A 219 26.70 0.44 -21.86
N GLY A 220 26.16 1.67 -21.89
CA GLY A 220 25.88 2.41 -23.13
C GLY A 220 24.61 1.98 -23.88
N LYS A 221 23.78 1.12 -23.27
CA LYS A 221 22.51 0.59 -23.80
C LYS A 221 21.47 0.42 -22.69
N TRP A 222 21.24 1.47 -21.90
CA TRP A 222 20.42 1.40 -20.70
C TRP A 222 18.99 0.92 -20.95
N ASN A 223 18.37 1.37 -22.06
CA ASN A 223 17.04 0.89 -22.45
C ASN A 223 16.94 -0.63 -22.68
N ASP A 224 18.05 -1.35 -22.92
CA ASP A 224 18.01 -2.81 -23.07
C ASP A 224 17.71 -3.53 -21.73
N SER A 225 17.81 -2.85 -20.58
CA SER A 225 17.40 -3.40 -19.28
C SER A 225 15.90 -3.28 -19.04
N GLU A 226 15.24 -2.30 -19.65
CA GLU A 226 13.81 -1.99 -19.49
C GLU A 226 12.94 -2.56 -20.62
N TYR A 227 13.47 -2.65 -21.84
CA TYR A 227 12.68 -2.96 -23.04
C TYR A 227 13.23 -4.15 -23.84
N GLY A 228 12.32 -5.04 -24.23
CA GLY A 228 12.57 -6.14 -25.16
C GLY A 228 13.25 -7.36 -24.55
N TRP A 229 13.65 -8.28 -25.42
CA TRP A 229 14.02 -9.66 -25.05
C TRP A 229 15.29 -9.79 -24.20
N ARG A 230 16.09 -8.72 -24.08
CA ARG A 230 17.31 -8.65 -23.27
C ARG A 230 17.07 -8.21 -21.83
N ALA A 231 15.91 -7.62 -21.55
CA ALA A 231 15.49 -7.17 -20.22
C ALA A 231 15.01 -8.33 -19.32
N VAL A 232 14.70 -9.48 -19.94
CA VAL A 232 13.98 -10.57 -19.27
C VAL A 232 14.92 -11.42 -18.42
N ALA A 233 14.61 -11.55 -17.14
CA ALA A 233 15.18 -12.54 -16.24
C ALA A 233 14.33 -13.82 -16.23
N VAL A 234 14.85 -14.92 -15.68
CA VAL A 234 14.14 -16.22 -15.69
C VAL A 234 12.79 -16.10 -14.97
N PRO A 235 11.65 -16.32 -15.66
CA PRO A 235 10.32 -16.22 -15.07
C PRO A 235 10.12 -17.30 -14.01
N SER A 236 9.57 -16.93 -12.86
CA SER A 236 9.73 -17.69 -11.62
C SER A 236 8.44 -17.90 -10.82
N GLU A 237 7.43 -17.07 -11.05
CA GLU A 237 6.19 -17.06 -10.27
C GLU A 237 5.50 -18.43 -10.24
N LEU A 238 5.37 -19.11 -11.38
CA LEU A 238 4.72 -20.42 -11.45
C LEU A 238 5.40 -21.46 -10.53
N HIS A 239 6.74 -21.47 -10.49
CA HIS A 239 7.48 -22.37 -9.61
C HIS A 239 7.23 -22.07 -8.14
N GLY A 240 7.17 -20.79 -7.76
CA GLY A 240 6.83 -20.38 -6.40
C GLY A 240 5.41 -20.77 -6.00
N LEU A 241 4.44 -20.57 -6.89
CA LEU A 241 3.03 -20.90 -6.63
C LEU A 241 2.81 -22.40 -6.48
N TRP A 242 3.46 -23.20 -7.33
CA TRP A 242 3.45 -24.66 -7.19
C TRP A 242 4.11 -25.11 -5.89
N THR A 243 5.25 -24.51 -5.54
CA THR A 243 5.93 -24.81 -4.26
C THR A 243 5.04 -24.47 -3.06
N ALA A 244 4.33 -23.35 -3.11
CA ALA A 244 3.38 -22.95 -2.09
C ALA A 244 2.23 -23.96 -1.97
N TYR A 245 1.66 -24.34 -3.11
CA TYR A 245 0.57 -25.30 -3.18
C TYR A 245 0.96 -26.68 -2.62
N GLU A 246 2.10 -27.22 -3.05
CA GLU A 246 2.55 -28.55 -2.65
C GLU A 246 2.97 -28.63 -1.17
N GLN A 247 3.63 -27.59 -0.64
CA GLN A 247 4.18 -27.62 0.72
C GLN A 247 3.23 -27.06 1.77
N PHE A 248 2.40 -26.07 1.40
CA PHE A 248 1.59 -25.31 2.35
C PHE A 248 0.10 -25.27 1.98
N GLY A 249 -0.32 -25.83 0.84
CA GLY A 249 -1.73 -25.94 0.46
C GLY A 249 -2.53 -26.85 1.39
N SER A 250 -3.86 -26.74 1.36
CA SER A 250 -4.71 -27.51 2.29
C SER A 250 -4.87 -28.99 1.92
N GLY A 251 -4.50 -29.37 0.69
CA GLY A 251 -4.82 -30.67 0.09
C GLY A 251 -6.31 -30.90 -0.19
N LYS A 252 -7.18 -29.90 0.00
CA LYS A 252 -8.64 -30.02 -0.20
C LYS A 252 -9.13 -29.46 -1.52
N VAL A 253 -8.37 -28.54 -2.11
CA VAL A 253 -8.69 -27.94 -3.41
C VAL A 253 -7.63 -28.38 -4.41
N PRO A 254 -7.99 -29.08 -5.50
CA PRO A 254 -7.01 -29.54 -6.47
C PRO A 254 -6.47 -28.37 -7.31
N TRP A 255 -5.21 -28.49 -7.75
CA TRP A 255 -4.47 -27.45 -8.50
C TRP A 255 -5.28 -26.83 -9.65
N ASN A 256 -5.91 -27.67 -10.47
CA ASN A 256 -6.72 -27.22 -11.59
C ASN A 256 -7.86 -26.26 -11.19
N ARG A 257 -8.45 -26.45 -10.00
CA ARG A 257 -9.54 -25.61 -9.49
C ARG A 257 -9.05 -24.24 -9.03
N LEU A 258 -7.76 -24.08 -8.76
CA LEU A 258 -7.17 -22.78 -8.45
C LEU A 258 -6.97 -21.92 -9.70
N ILE A 259 -6.78 -22.55 -10.87
CA ILE A 259 -6.47 -21.86 -12.14
C ILE A 259 -7.70 -21.68 -13.04
N GLU A 260 -8.63 -22.65 -13.03
CA GLU A 260 -9.81 -22.66 -13.90
C GLU A 260 -10.63 -21.35 -13.91
N PRO A 261 -10.87 -20.66 -12.77
CA PRO A 261 -11.57 -19.37 -12.81
C PRO A 261 -10.86 -18.31 -13.65
N THR A 262 -9.53 -18.28 -13.62
CA THR A 262 -8.71 -17.37 -14.41
C THR A 262 -8.75 -17.73 -15.89
N VAL A 263 -8.73 -19.03 -16.22
CA VAL A 263 -8.88 -19.52 -17.61
C VAL A 263 -10.21 -19.07 -18.21
N GLN A 264 -11.29 -19.18 -17.44
CA GLN A 264 -12.62 -18.71 -17.86
C GLN A 264 -12.62 -17.20 -18.08
N LEU A 265 -12.08 -16.43 -17.14
CA LEU A 265 -11.98 -14.97 -17.26
C LEU A 265 -11.21 -14.52 -18.51
N LEU A 266 -10.05 -15.13 -18.79
CA LEU A 266 -9.24 -14.80 -19.98
C LEU A 266 -9.94 -15.19 -21.30
N THR A 267 -10.80 -16.20 -21.26
CA THR A 267 -11.58 -16.68 -22.41
C THR A 267 -12.78 -15.77 -22.70
N ASP A 268 -13.52 -15.42 -21.64
CA ASP A 268 -14.73 -14.62 -21.73
C ASP A 268 -14.43 -13.14 -22.01
N GLY A 269 -13.32 -12.64 -21.43
CA GLY A 269 -12.88 -11.25 -21.52
C GLY A 269 -12.59 -10.70 -20.13
N VAL A 270 -11.41 -10.08 -20.00
CA VAL A 270 -11.01 -9.34 -18.80
C VAL A 270 -11.51 -7.90 -18.93
N PRO A 271 -12.36 -7.39 -18.02
CA PRO A 271 -12.72 -5.98 -18.02
C PRO A 271 -11.50 -5.13 -17.68
N VAL A 272 -11.15 -4.16 -18.53
CA VAL A 272 -10.10 -3.18 -18.24
C VAL A 272 -10.52 -2.32 -17.06
N SER A 273 -9.70 -2.29 -16.02
CA SER A 273 -9.89 -1.42 -14.87
C SER A 273 -9.40 0.00 -15.16
N SER A 274 -9.85 0.96 -14.35
CA SER A 274 -9.36 2.34 -14.40
C SER A 274 -7.82 2.42 -14.32
N HIS A 275 -7.21 1.58 -13.47
CA HIS A 275 -5.76 1.53 -13.29
C HIS A 275 -5.05 0.89 -14.50
N MET A 276 -5.59 -0.20 -15.05
CA MET A 276 -5.04 -0.79 -16.28
C MET A 276 -5.14 0.17 -17.47
N GLN A 277 -6.22 0.97 -17.57
CA GLN A 277 -6.31 2.01 -18.60
C GLN A 277 -5.17 3.03 -18.49
N ILE A 278 -4.83 3.48 -17.28
CA ILE A 278 -3.73 4.43 -17.07
C ILE A 278 -2.43 3.83 -17.63
N ALA A 279 -2.11 2.60 -17.25
CA ALA A 279 -0.92 1.90 -17.74
C ALA A 279 -0.95 1.71 -19.27
N LEU A 280 -2.09 1.32 -19.84
CA LEU A 280 -2.28 1.17 -21.29
C LEU A 280 -2.05 2.49 -22.02
N GLN A 281 -2.58 3.60 -21.50
CA GLN A 281 -2.46 4.92 -22.11
C GLN A 281 -1.03 5.46 -22.02
N GLU A 282 -0.37 5.27 -20.88
CA GLU A 282 1.02 5.67 -20.67
C GLU A 282 1.96 4.98 -21.67
N TYR A 283 1.72 3.70 -21.95
CA TYR A 283 2.54 2.90 -22.87
C TYR A 283 1.90 2.64 -24.24
N ALA A 284 0.87 3.42 -24.61
CA ALA A 284 0.10 3.19 -25.85
C ALA A 284 0.98 3.18 -27.10
N PHE A 285 1.99 4.07 -27.16
CA PHE A 285 2.94 4.13 -28.27
C PHE A 285 3.73 2.83 -28.45
N TRP A 286 4.16 2.21 -27.34
CA TRP A 286 4.91 0.95 -27.37
C TRP A 286 3.99 -0.22 -27.71
N ILE A 287 2.85 -0.32 -27.02
CA ILE A 287 1.88 -1.41 -27.18
C ILE A 287 1.35 -1.48 -28.61
N THR A 288 1.04 -0.34 -29.23
CA THR A 288 0.50 -0.31 -30.60
C THR A 288 1.53 -0.65 -31.67
N LYS A 289 2.83 -0.52 -31.37
CA LYS A 289 3.94 -0.80 -32.30
C LYS A 289 4.53 -2.20 -32.15
N GLU A 290 4.45 -2.79 -30.97
CA GLU A 290 4.98 -4.11 -30.67
C GLU A 290 4.00 -5.21 -31.14
N PRO A 291 4.34 -6.00 -32.18
CA PRO A 291 3.41 -6.98 -32.74
C PRO A 291 2.90 -8.00 -31.73
N THR A 292 3.72 -8.37 -30.74
CA THR A 292 3.34 -9.33 -29.70
C THR A 292 2.30 -8.79 -28.72
N MET A 293 2.20 -7.46 -28.58
CA MET A 293 1.29 -6.79 -27.65
C MET A 293 -0.08 -6.45 -28.27
N LYS A 294 -0.34 -6.89 -29.50
CA LYS A 294 -1.59 -6.62 -30.23
C LYS A 294 -2.86 -7.05 -29.49
N GLU A 295 -2.78 -8.02 -28.57
CA GLU A 295 -3.92 -8.41 -27.71
C GLU A 295 -4.44 -7.26 -26.83
N PHE A 296 -3.67 -6.19 -26.61
CA PHE A 296 -4.06 -5.00 -25.86
C PHE A 296 -4.50 -3.82 -26.73
N VAL A 297 -4.56 -4.01 -28.04
CA VAL A 297 -5.04 -3.00 -29.00
C VAL A 297 -6.46 -3.37 -29.41
N ASN A 298 -7.38 -2.43 -29.23
CA ASN A 298 -8.75 -2.58 -29.68
C ASN A 298 -8.77 -2.62 -31.22
N PRO A 299 -9.22 -3.73 -31.84
CA PRO A 299 -9.20 -3.89 -33.29
C PRO A 299 -10.17 -2.95 -34.02
N ASP A 300 -11.19 -2.43 -33.34
CA ASP A 300 -12.19 -1.54 -33.93
C ASP A 300 -11.69 -0.09 -33.99
N THR A 301 -10.89 0.34 -33.01
CA THR A 301 -10.36 1.71 -32.95
C THR A 301 -8.92 1.82 -33.44
N GLY A 302 -8.13 0.76 -33.31
CA GLY A 302 -6.67 0.78 -33.50
C GLY A 302 -5.89 1.37 -32.33
N ASP A 303 -6.58 1.77 -31.26
CA ASP A 303 -6.01 2.32 -30.03
C ASP A 303 -6.00 1.27 -28.90
N VAL A 304 -5.27 1.54 -27.82
CA VAL A 304 -5.32 0.68 -26.62
C VAL A 304 -6.71 0.68 -25.98
N TYR A 305 -7.05 -0.41 -25.29
CA TYR A 305 -8.32 -0.53 -24.61
C TYR A 305 -8.52 0.51 -23.49
N THR A 306 -9.78 0.81 -23.19
CA THR A 306 -10.21 1.75 -22.15
C THR A 306 -11.08 1.07 -21.10
N THR A 307 -11.32 1.74 -19.98
CA THR A 307 -12.04 1.20 -18.82
C THR A 307 -13.39 0.61 -19.23
N GLY A 308 -13.63 -0.64 -18.82
CA GLY A 308 -14.85 -1.40 -19.13
C GLY A 308 -14.78 -2.22 -20.42
N ASP A 309 -13.84 -1.93 -21.33
CA ASP A 309 -13.58 -2.78 -22.49
C ASP A 309 -13.17 -4.19 -22.07
N GLN A 310 -13.41 -5.17 -22.94
CA GLN A 310 -13.14 -6.58 -22.68
C GLN A 310 -11.90 -7.06 -23.44
N VAL A 311 -10.82 -7.34 -22.73
CA VAL A 311 -9.58 -7.88 -23.30
C VAL A 311 -9.62 -9.39 -23.25
N LYS A 312 -9.62 -10.05 -24.42
CA LYS A 312 -9.52 -11.51 -24.51
C LYS A 312 -8.08 -11.92 -24.72
N ARG A 313 -7.58 -12.79 -23.86
CA ARG A 313 -6.21 -13.33 -23.92
C ARG A 313 -6.25 -14.83 -24.10
N LEU A 314 -6.76 -15.25 -25.26
CA LEU A 314 -7.06 -16.65 -25.56
C LEU A 314 -5.82 -17.53 -25.54
N LYS A 315 -4.66 -16.97 -25.94
CA LYS A 315 -3.40 -17.71 -25.91
C LYS A 315 -2.97 -18.02 -24.48
N LEU A 316 -3.01 -17.03 -23.59
CA LEU A 316 -2.71 -17.22 -22.18
C LEU A 316 -3.73 -18.16 -21.51
N ALA A 317 -5.02 -18.06 -21.86
CA ALA A 317 -6.05 -18.97 -21.36
C ALA A 317 -5.73 -20.44 -21.68
N GLU A 318 -5.29 -20.72 -22.91
CA GLU A 318 -4.89 -22.07 -23.31
C GLU A 318 -3.61 -22.53 -22.59
N THR A 319 -2.61 -21.67 -22.47
CA THR A 319 -1.39 -21.96 -21.70
C THR A 319 -1.73 -22.34 -20.25
N LEU A 320 -2.54 -21.53 -19.56
CA LEU A 320 -2.96 -21.78 -18.18
C LEU A 320 -3.82 -23.05 -18.07
N ARG A 321 -4.69 -23.33 -19.04
CA ARG A 321 -5.49 -24.57 -19.08
C ARG A 321 -4.60 -25.81 -19.16
N ARG A 322 -3.55 -25.77 -19.98
CA ARG A 322 -2.56 -26.86 -20.09
C ARG A 322 -1.81 -27.02 -18.77
N ILE A 323 -1.25 -25.93 -18.23
CA ILE A 323 -0.58 -25.93 -16.91
C ILE A 323 -1.49 -26.49 -15.81
N ALA A 324 -2.78 -26.15 -15.81
CA ALA A 324 -3.75 -26.62 -14.83
C ALA A 324 -4.02 -28.12 -14.93
N SER A 325 -3.86 -28.70 -16.12
CA SER A 325 -4.20 -30.11 -16.43
C SER A 325 -3.02 -31.06 -16.25
N GLU A 326 -1.79 -30.54 -16.16
CA GLU A 326 -0.60 -31.35 -16.01
C GLU A 326 -0.41 -31.88 -14.58
N SER A 327 0.11 -33.11 -14.50
CA SER A 327 0.50 -33.71 -13.20
C SER A 327 1.78 -33.11 -12.63
N ASP A 328 2.66 -32.60 -13.50
CA ASP A 328 3.88 -31.88 -13.14
C ASP A 328 3.95 -30.57 -13.95
N PRO A 329 3.24 -29.51 -13.50
CA PRO A 329 3.21 -28.24 -14.20
C PRO A 329 4.58 -27.57 -14.29
N ILE A 330 5.50 -27.90 -13.38
CA ILE A 330 6.85 -27.34 -13.37
C ILE A 330 7.69 -27.96 -14.46
N LYS A 331 7.73 -29.28 -14.57
CA LYS A 331 8.40 -29.91 -15.70
C LYS A 331 7.80 -29.47 -17.04
N PHE A 332 6.48 -29.35 -17.11
CA PHE A 332 5.80 -28.87 -18.31
C PHE A 332 6.21 -27.44 -18.69
N PHE A 333 6.32 -26.51 -17.74
CA PHE A 333 6.70 -25.13 -18.04
C PHE A 333 8.20 -24.92 -18.26
N TYR A 334 9.04 -25.60 -17.48
CA TYR A 334 10.48 -25.32 -17.40
C TYR A 334 11.38 -26.31 -18.15
N ASP A 335 10.87 -27.46 -18.61
CA ASP A 335 11.69 -28.45 -19.33
C ASP A 335 10.92 -29.33 -20.33
N SER A 336 9.90 -28.80 -20.99
CA SER A 336 9.13 -29.53 -22.03
C SER A 336 9.50 -29.12 -23.45
N ASP A 337 9.32 -30.04 -24.40
CA ASP A 337 9.43 -29.71 -25.82
C ASP A 337 8.18 -28.97 -26.31
N GLU A 338 7.04 -29.16 -25.63
CA GLU A 338 5.74 -28.65 -26.05
C GLU A 338 5.39 -27.24 -25.55
N LEU A 339 6.12 -26.72 -24.54
CA LEU A 339 5.94 -25.36 -24.03
C LEU A 339 7.27 -24.63 -23.83
N THR A 340 8.27 -25.26 -23.21
CA THR A 340 9.57 -24.59 -22.93
C THR A 340 10.35 -24.32 -24.21
N GLN A 341 10.45 -25.29 -25.12
CA GLN A 341 11.23 -25.13 -26.35
C GLN A 341 10.74 -23.97 -27.24
N PRO A 342 9.42 -23.81 -27.51
CA PRO A 342 8.92 -22.63 -28.24
C PRO A 342 9.28 -21.29 -27.60
N MET A 343 9.22 -21.18 -26.26
CA MET A 343 9.63 -19.96 -25.57
C MET A 343 11.12 -19.69 -25.78
N VAL A 344 11.98 -20.71 -25.66
CA VAL A 344 13.43 -20.58 -25.89
C VAL A 344 13.74 -20.18 -27.33
N ASP A 345 13.04 -20.75 -28.30
CA ASP A 345 13.20 -20.40 -29.72
C ASP A 345 12.83 -18.93 -29.98
N GLU A 346 11.82 -18.39 -29.29
CA GLU A 346 11.47 -16.96 -29.34
C GLU A 346 12.59 -16.07 -28.78
N PHE A 347 13.16 -16.43 -27.62
CA PHE A 347 14.31 -15.70 -27.07
C PHE A 347 15.50 -15.72 -28.03
N GLN A 348 15.84 -16.88 -28.60
CA GLN A 348 16.94 -16.99 -29.55
C GLN A 348 16.70 -16.17 -30.83
N LYS A 349 15.49 -16.25 -31.39
CA LYS A 349 15.09 -15.52 -32.60
C LYS A 349 15.20 -14.00 -32.43
N ASN A 350 14.87 -13.50 -31.24
CA ASN A 350 14.80 -12.06 -30.97
C ASN A 350 16.01 -11.50 -30.20
N GLY A 351 17.08 -12.29 -30.05
CA GLY A 351 18.33 -11.84 -29.40
C GLY A 351 18.26 -11.71 -27.88
N GLY A 352 17.32 -12.40 -27.24
CA GLY A 352 17.24 -12.54 -25.79
C GLY A 352 18.27 -13.51 -25.23
N LEU A 353 18.39 -13.53 -23.90
CA LEU A 353 19.45 -14.26 -23.20
C LEU A 353 19.03 -15.64 -22.66
N LEU A 354 17.73 -15.88 -22.49
CA LEU A 354 17.23 -17.08 -21.83
C LEU A 354 17.44 -18.33 -22.69
N THR A 355 18.01 -19.35 -22.07
CA THR A 355 18.22 -20.68 -22.66
C THR A 355 17.36 -21.72 -21.97
N ARG A 356 17.20 -22.89 -22.60
CA ARG A 356 16.49 -24.02 -21.96
C ARG A 356 17.11 -24.42 -20.61
N ASP A 357 18.43 -24.31 -20.47
CA ASP A 357 19.10 -24.62 -19.21
C ASP A 357 18.80 -23.57 -18.13
N ASP A 358 18.59 -22.31 -18.49
CA ASP A 358 18.15 -21.28 -17.52
C ASP A 358 16.77 -21.62 -16.95
N PHE A 359 15.80 -21.99 -17.81
CA PHE A 359 14.48 -22.46 -17.37
C PHE A 359 14.59 -23.73 -16.51
N ARG A 360 15.26 -24.76 -17.01
CA ARG A 360 15.38 -26.07 -16.34
C ARG A 360 15.98 -25.96 -14.93
N ASN A 361 16.99 -25.10 -14.78
CA ASN A 361 17.75 -24.97 -13.54
C ASN A 361 17.09 -24.05 -12.51
N TYR A 362 16.04 -23.32 -12.86
CA TYR A 362 15.34 -22.45 -11.92
C TYR A 362 14.65 -23.25 -10.80
N LYS A 363 14.79 -22.73 -9.57
CA LYS A 363 14.11 -23.23 -8.36
C LYS A 363 13.80 -22.04 -7.43
N SER A 364 12.56 -21.98 -6.95
CA SER A 364 12.20 -21.11 -5.81
C SER A 364 12.83 -21.64 -4.51
N ILE A 365 13.13 -20.73 -3.58
CA ILE A 365 13.74 -21.05 -2.29
C ILE A 365 12.66 -20.99 -1.20
N VAL A 366 12.63 -21.98 -0.31
CA VAL A 366 11.78 -21.98 0.88
C VAL A 366 12.64 -21.71 2.10
N TYR A 367 12.36 -20.63 2.81
CA TYR A 367 13.03 -20.27 4.05
C TYR A 367 12.20 -20.71 5.25
N SER A 368 12.84 -21.44 6.16
CA SER A 368 12.28 -21.70 7.48
C SER A 368 12.37 -20.45 8.37
N GLU A 369 11.65 -20.46 9.48
CA GLU A 369 11.66 -19.34 10.43
C GLU A 369 13.08 -18.90 10.88
N LYS A 370 14.04 -19.82 10.94
CA LYS A 370 15.43 -19.54 11.36
C LYS A 370 16.21 -18.74 10.32
N GLU A 371 15.81 -18.83 9.06
CA GLU A 371 16.50 -18.22 7.92
C GLU A 371 15.87 -16.88 7.53
N MET A 372 14.62 -16.66 7.95
CA MET A 372 13.86 -15.44 7.68
C MET A 372 14.25 -14.24 8.53
N MET A 373 13.71 -13.08 8.16
CA MET A 373 13.74 -11.89 9.00
C MET A 373 12.60 -11.99 10.01
N VAL A 374 12.94 -12.35 11.24
CA VAL A 374 12.01 -12.45 12.36
C VAL A 374 12.45 -11.49 13.45
N THR A 375 11.53 -10.64 13.91
CA THR A 375 11.79 -9.68 14.98
C THR A 375 10.65 -9.68 15.97
N THR A 376 10.97 -9.75 17.26
CA THR A 376 9.99 -9.61 18.33
C THR A 376 10.13 -8.23 18.95
N LEU A 377 9.07 -7.42 18.81
CA LEU A 377 8.97 -6.12 19.46
C LEU A 377 8.84 -6.29 20.98
N PRO A 378 9.23 -5.29 21.79
CA PRO A 378 9.03 -5.29 23.25
C PRO A 378 7.56 -5.49 23.68
N SER A 379 6.61 -5.16 22.82
CA SER A 379 5.18 -5.42 23.00
C SER A 379 4.80 -6.91 22.91
N GLY A 380 5.73 -7.80 22.53
CA GLY A 380 5.48 -9.23 22.33
C GLY A 380 5.00 -9.58 20.91
N ARG A 381 4.89 -8.59 20.02
CA ARG A 381 4.52 -8.79 18.61
C ARG A 381 5.70 -9.33 17.82
N LYS A 382 5.49 -10.40 17.07
CA LYS A 382 6.48 -10.98 16.16
C LYS A 382 6.18 -10.53 14.74
N ILE A 383 7.17 -9.94 14.09
CA ILE A 383 7.12 -9.54 12.69
C ILE A 383 7.97 -10.53 11.89
N CYS A 384 7.38 -11.08 10.84
CA CYS A 384 7.98 -12.04 9.93
C CYS A 384 8.01 -11.46 8.50
N GLY A 385 9.14 -11.61 7.82
CA GLY A 385 9.27 -11.30 6.39
C GLY A 385 10.45 -12.04 5.75
N PRO A 386 10.56 -12.04 4.41
CA PRO A 386 11.59 -12.77 3.69
C PRO A 386 12.99 -12.17 3.96
N PRO A 387 14.06 -12.98 3.90
CA PRO A 387 15.43 -12.46 3.90
C PRO A 387 15.77 -11.75 2.57
N PRO A 388 16.94 -11.06 2.48
CA PRO A 388 17.46 -10.60 1.20
C PRO A 388 17.43 -11.73 0.15
N PRO A 389 17.11 -11.43 -1.12
CA PRO A 389 17.09 -10.10 -1.74
C PRO A 389 15.79 -9.29 -1.55
N SER A 390 14.85 -9.72 -0.70
CA SER A 390 13.74 -8.86 -0.25
C SER A 390 14.22 -7.72 0.66
N SER A 391 13.51 -6.60 0.62
CA SER A 391 13.74 -5.45 1.51
C SER A 391 12.95 -5.50 2.83
N ALA A 392 12.42 -6.66 3.25
CA ALA A 392 11.65 -6.76 4.50
C ALA A 392 12.42 -6.31 5.75
N ALA A 393 13.73 -6.55 5.82
CA ALA A 393 14.57 -6.05 6.92
C ALA A 393 14.57 -4.51 7.01
N VAL A 394 14.43 -3.81 5.89
CA VAL A 394 14.36 -2.35 5.84
C VAL A 394 13.03 -1.86 6.44
N ALA A 395 11.91 -2.45 6.03
CA ALA A 395 10.60 -2.12 6.59
C ALA A 395 10.54 -2.42 8.10
N VAL A 396 11.08 -3.56 8.54
CA VAL A 396 11.19 -3.91 9.95
C VAL A 396 12.11 -2.95 10.72
N GLY A 397 13.20 -2.49 10.11
CA GLY A 397 14.07 -1.45 10.67
C GLY A 397 13.33 -0.15 10.95
N ILE A 398 12.49 0.31 10.00
CA ILE A 398 11.61 1.49 10.20
C ILE A 398 10.69 1.26 11.41
N LEU A 399 10.02 0.10 11.46
CA LEU A 399 9.11 -0.25 12.56
C LEU A 399 9.84 -0.29 13.92
N GLN A 400 11.04 -0.88 13.97
CA GLN A 400 11.88 -0.95 15.17
C GLN A 400 12.35 0.41 15.66
N ILE A 401 12.69 1.34 14.75
CA ILE A 401 13.00 2.74 15.11
C ILE A 401 11.77 3.42 15.69
N MET A 402 10.59 3.22 15.08
CA MET A 402 9.36 3.89 15.49
C MET A 402 8.75 3.35 16.80
N ASP A 403 9.00 2.09 17.15
CA ASP A 403 8.41 1.39 18.31
C ASP A 403 8.61 2.10 19.66
N GLN A 404 9.75 2.77 19.87
CA GLN A 404 10.07 3.41 21.16
C GLN A 404 9.66 4.88 21.25
N TYR A 405 9.14 5.46 20.18
CA TYR A 405 8.57 6.81 20.25
C TYR A 405 7.16 6.76 20.83
N LYS A 406 6.81 7.79 21.61
CA LYS A 406 5.41 8.05 21.98
C LYS A 406 4.70 8.65 20.78
N ASN A 407 4.25 7.80 19.87
CA ASN A 407 3.53 8.22 18.67
C ASN A 407 2.08 8.56 19.02
N SER A 408 1.57 9.68 18.52
CA SER A 408 0.19 10.14 18.76
C SER A 408 -0.33 10.90 17.55
N LEU A 409 -1.64 10.76 17.29
CA LEU A 409 -2.38 11.54 16.29
C LEU A 409 -3.40 12.49 16.94
N GLU A 410 -3.24 12.83 18.22
CA GLU A 410 -4.22 13.61 18.98
C GLU A 410 -4.21 15.10 18.65
N ASP A 411 -3.05 15.65 18.32
CA ASP A 411 -2.85 17.07 18.06
C ASP A 411 -1.84 17.31 16.94
N PHE A 412 -1.81 18.55 16.44
CA PHE A 412 -0.98 18.95 15.31
C PHE A 412 0.52 18.70 15.56
N ASP A 413 1.04 19.09 16.73
CA ASP A 413 2.47 19.02 17.04
C ASP A 413 2.92 17.56 17.14
N SER A 414 2.03 16.69 17.67
CA SER A 414 2.23 15.24 17.71
C SER A 414 2.27 14.61 16.32
N ILE A 415 1.36 15.00 15.41
CA ILE A 415 1.28 14.45 14.04
C ILE A 415 2.49 14.88 13.20
N ASP A 416 2.83 16.17 13.21
CA ASP A 416 3.99 16.69 12.49
C ASP A 416 5.28 15.99 12.93
N LEU A 417 5.47 15.82 14.25
CA LEU A 417 6.65 15.15 14.78
C LEU A 417 6.68 13.66 14.44
N PHE A 418 5.51 13.02 14.44
CA PHE A 418 5.35 11.63 13.99
C PHE A 418 5.77 11.45 12.52
N LEU A 419 5.25 12.30 11.61
CA LEU A 419 5.59 12.25 10.19
C LEU A 419 7.09 12.50 9.97
N HIS A 420 7.66 13.50 10.65
CA HIS A 420 9.10 13.77 10.59
C HIS A 420 9.92 12.56 11.02
N ARG A 421 9.62 11.97 12.18
CA ARG A 421 10.34 10.79 12.68
C ARG A 421 10.18 9.59 11.76
N PHE A 422 9.00 9.40 11.15
CA PHE A 422 8.78 8.35 10.17
C PHE A 422 9.68 8.53 8.93
N ILE A 423 9.74 9.75 8.38
CA ILE A 423 10.61 10.10 7.25
C ILE A 423 12.09 9.86 7.60
N GLU A 424 12.53 10.32 8.77
CA GLU A 424 13.92 10.14 9.20
C GLU A 424 14.26 8.66 9.47
N SER A 425 13.31 7.90 10.01
CA SER A 425 13.44 6.44 10.19
C SER A 425 13.58 5.72 8.84
N ALA A 426 12.80 6.14 7.84
CA ALA A 426 12.93 5.65 6.48
C ALA A 426 14.34 5.93 5.95
N LYS A 427 14.83 7.18 5.99
CA LYS A 427 16.19 7.53 5.54
C LYS A 427 17.27 6.65 6.17
N PHE A 428 17.24 6.43 7.49
CA PHE A 428 18.18 5.53 8.17
C PHE A 428 18.03 4.07 7.73
N ALA A 429 16.81 3.56 7.55
CA ALA A 429 16.62 2.18 7.11
C ALA A 429 17.06 1.99 5.65
N TYR A 430 16.69 2.91 4.75
CA TYR A 430 17.15 2.90 3.35
C TYR A 430 18.67 3.00 3.26
N SER A 431 19.34 3.73 4.17
CA SER A 431 20.81 3.76 4.31
C SER A 431 21.43 2.35 4.35
N GLY A 432 20.74 1.42 5.03
CA GLY A 432 21.15 0.02 5.15
C GLY A 432 20.85 -0.83 3.91
N ARG A 433 19.81 -0.46 3.15
CA ARG A 433 19.37 -1.18 1.94
C ARG A 433 20.48 -1.30 0.89
N THR A 434 21.35 -0.30 0.76
CA THR A 434 22.43 -0.29 -0.26
C THR A 434 23.44 -1.41 -0.12
N TRP A 435 23.55 -1.98 1.07
CA TRP A 435 24.47 -3.08 1.38
C TRP A 435 23.80 -4.45 1.29
N LEU A 436 22.50 -4.50 0.97
CA LEU A 436 21.77 -5.74 0.75
C LEU A 436 21.97 -6.22 -0.71
N GLY A 437 21.77 -7.52 -0.90
CA GLY A 437 21.81 -8.19 -2.20
C GLY A 437 21.51 -9.68 -2.04
N ASP A 438 21.60 -10.44 -3.11
CA ASP A 438 21.43 -11.91 -3.09
C ASP A 438 22.47 -12.56 -2.15
N PRO A 439 22.04 -13.24 -1.07
CA PRO A 439 22.95 -13.89 -0.11
C PRO A 439 23.89 -14.93 -0.73
N LYS A 440 23.56 -15.51 -1.89
CA LYS A 440 24.44 -16.42 -2.63
C LYS A 440 25.69 -15.73 -3.16
N PHE A 441 25.63 -14.40 -3.37
CA PHE A 441 26.70 -13.59 -3.95
C PHE A 441 27.24 -12.54 -2.98
N VAL A 442 26.43 -12.09 -2.02
CA VAL A 442 26.76 -11.08 -1.01
C VAL A 442 26.72 -11.76 0.36
N THR A 443 27.86 -12.30 0.78
CA THR A 443 27.94 -13.21 1.94
C THR A 443 27.51 -12.59 3.27
N ASN A 444 27.63 -11.27 3.41
CA ASN A 444 27.22 -10.53 4.61
C ASN A 444 25.80 -9.93 4.52
N ALA A 445 25.08 -10.09 3.40
CA ALA A 445 23.75 -9.48 3.21
C ALA A 445 22.75 -9.92 4.30
N THR A 446 22.74 -11.21 4.64
CA THR A 446 21.87 -11.74 5.70
C THR A 446 22.25 -11.20 7.09
N GLU A 447 23.54 -11.01 7.38
CA GLU A 447 24.00 -10.46 8.66
C GLU A 447 23.66 -8.97 8.78
N ILE A 448 23.82 -8.21 7.70
CA ILE A 448 23.41 -6.81 7.63
C ILE A 448 21.90 -6.70 7.85
N ALA A 449 21.11 -7.49 7.12
CA ALA A 449 19.66 -7.52 7.28
C ALA A 449 19.24 -7.83 8.72
N ARG A 450 19.85 -8.84 9.36
CA ARG A 450 19.60 -9.15 10.78
C ARG A 450 19.99 -8.00 11.69
N ASN A 451 21.10 -7.31 11.42
CA ASN A 451 21.52 -6.17 12.23
C ASN A 451 20.51 -5.01 12.15
N LEU A 452 20.01 -4.70 10.94
CA LEU A 452 19.00 -3.65 10.71
C LEU A 452 17.70 -3.89 11.50
N THR A 453 17.37 -5.14 11.80
CA THR A 453 16.16 -5.47 12.57
C THR A 453 16.40 -5.54 14.09
N THR A 454 17.63 -5.34 14.57
CA THR A 454 17.92 -5.39 16.01
C THR A 454 17.48 -4.13 16.74
N ARG A 455 17.16 -4.29 18.03
CA ARG A 455 16.91 -3.15 18.92
C ARG A 455 18.13 -2.24 19.03
N GLN A 456 19.33 -2.81 19.06
CA GLN A 456 20.59 -2.05 19.17
C GLN A 456 20.78 -1.09 18.00
N TRP A 457 20.55 -1.57 16.77
CA TRP A 457 20.63 -0.72 15.59
C TRP A 457 19.55 0.38 15.61
N ALA A 458 18.31 0.04 15.99
CA ALA A 458 17.24 1.02 16.10
C ALA A 458 17.50 2.08 17.18
N ASP A 459 18.09 1.72 18.32
CA ASP A 459 18.52 2.66 19.36
C ASP A 459 19.62 3.61 18.85
N TRP A 460 20.59 3.07 18.09
CA TRP A 460 21.62 3.88 17.43
C TRP A 460 21.01 4.87 16.44
N ALA A 461 20.14 4.43 15.54
CA ALA A 461 19.48 5.28 14.56
C ALA A 461 18.64 6.37 15.26
N ARG A 462 17.80 6.00 16.25
CA ARG A 462 17.03 6.95 17.06
C ARG A 462 17.89 8.01 17.74
N SER A 463 19.05 7.64 18.28
CA SER A 463 19.95 8.59 18.95
C SER A 463 20.48 9.69 18.00
N ARG A 464 20.39 9.46 16.70
CA ARG A 464 20.79 10.38 15.63
C ARG A 464 19.62 11.10 14.96
N ILE A 465 18.38 10.64 15.14
CA ILE A 465 17.21 11.36 14.64
C ILE A 465 17.02 12.61 15.51
N THR A 466 17.10 13.78 14.89
CA THR A 466 16.81 15.06 15.53
C THR A 466 15.49 15.63 15.00
N ASP A 467 15.04 16.74 15.57
CA ASP A 467 13.82 17.44 15.11
C ASP A 467 14.00 18.19 13.78
N LYS A 468 15.16 18.05 13.13
CA LYS A 468 15.46 18.60 11.79
C LYS A 468 15.99 17.50 10.87
N ALA A 469 15.73 17.65 9.57
CA ALA A 469 16.35 16.86 8.51
C ALA A 469 17.81 17.26 8.31
N HIS A 470 18.61 16.33 7.78
CA HIS A 470 20.03 16.52 7.48
C HIS A 470 20.31 16.20 6.00
N ASP A 471 21.52 16.55 5.54
CA ASP A 471 22.01 16.15 4.23
C ASP A 471 22.35 14.64 4.18
N ASN A 472 22.37 14.06 2.98
CA ASN A 472 22.48 12.61 2.78
C ASN A 472 23.71 11.97 3.44
N ALA A 473 24.84 12.68 3.47
CA ALA A 473 26.07 12.22 4.12
C ALA A 473 25.90 11.91 5.63
N TYR A 474 24.87 12.47 6.28
CA TYR A 474 24.57 12.23 7.69
C TYR A 474 24.09 10.81 7.98
N TYR A 475 23.22 10.29 7.11
CA TYR A 475 22.59 8.97 7.27
C TYR A 475 23.52 7.84 6.84
N GLY A 476 24.46 8.13 5.94
CA GLY A 476 25.36 7.15 5.34
C GLY A 476 24.77 6.46 4.12
N GLY A 477 25.45 5.43 3.62
CA GLY A 477 25.11 4.75 2.36
C GLY A 477 25.56 5.54 1.12
N SER A 478 25.42 4.93 -0.06
CA SER A 478 25.86 5.47 -1.34
C SER A 478 24.72 5.32 -2.35
N TYR A 479 24.29 6.42 -2.96
CA TYR A 479 23.10 6.47 -3.80
C TYR A 479 23.20 7.51 -4.93
N ALA A 480 22.27 7.40 -5.87
CA ALA A 480 21.74 8.43 -6.76
C ALA A 480 20.25 8.09 -7.01
N VAL A 481 19.67 8.74 -8.01
CA VAL A 481 18.28 9.23 -8.01
C VAL A 481 17.31 8.31 -8.80
N PRO A 482 16.20 7.79 -8.20
CA PRO A 482 15.01 7.18 -8.85
C PRO A 482 14.22 8.07 -9.82
N PRO A 483 13.88 7.52 -11.00
CA PRO A 483 12.57 7.71 -11.63
C PRO A 483 11.40 7.11 -10.81
N PRO A 484 10.16 7.58 -11.01
CA PRO A 484 8.95 6.92 -10.51
C PRO A 484 8.77 5.52 -11.11
N ASP A 485 8.26 4.57 -10.33
CA ASP A 485 8.00 3.18 -10.75
C ASP A 485 6.56 2.74 -10.55
N HIS A 486 6.08 1.96 -11.51
CA HIS A 486 4.82 1.26 -11.46
C HIS A 486 4.92 -0.15 -12.10
N GLY A 487 4.40 -1.18 -11.43
CA GLY A 487 4.31 -2.55 -11.97
C GLY A 487 4.38 -3.67 -10.93
N THR A 488 3.65 -3.53 -9.82
CA THR A 488 3.62 -4.56 -8.76
C THR A 488 2.19 -4.77 -8.26
N THR A 489 1.89 -5.97 -7.79
CA THR A 489 0.63 -6.30 -7.14
C THR A 489 0.90 -6.87 -5.74
N HIS A 490 0.05 -6.53 -4.77
CA HIS A 490 0.10 -7.09 -3.42
C HIS A 490 -1.23 -7.73 -3.02
N LEU A 491 -1.13 -8.88 -2.34
CA LEU A 491 -2.24 -9.66 -1.83
C LEU A 491 -1.99 -10.05 -0.38
N SER A 492 -2.98 -9.85 0.48
CA SER A 492 -3.00 -10.35 1.85
C SER A 492 -4.20 -11.29 2.05
N VAL A 493 -4.03 -12.39 2.77
CA VAL A 493 -5.09 -13.37 3.05
C VAL A 493 -4.98 -13.86 4.48
N ILE A 494 -6.10 -13.87 5.21
CA ILE A 494 -6.19 -14.58 6.50
C ILE A 494 -7.37 -15.55 6.46
N ASP A 495 -7.12 -16.78 6.90
CA ASP A 495 -8.13 -17.83 6.97
C ASP A 495 -8.77 -18.06 8.34
N LYS A 496 -9.90 -18.79 8.38
CA LYS A 496 -10.63 -19.08 9.63
C LYS A 496 -9.80 -19.88 10.64
N LEU A 497 -8.78 -20.60 10.17
CA LEU A 497 -7.89 -21.39 11.02
C LEU A 497 -6.79 -20.50 11.61
N GLY A 498 -6.70 -19.24 11.20
CA GLY A 498 -5.68 -18.29 11.61
C GLY A 498 -4.38 -18.42 10.83
N ASN A 499 -4.35 -19.14 9.70
CA ASN A 499 -3.21 -19.04 8.79
C ASN A 499 -3.29 -17.70 8.05
N ALA A 500 -2.13 -17.11 7.79
CA ALA A 500 -2.03 -15.88 7.03
C ALA A 500 -1.00 -16.00 5.92
N VAL A 501 -1.24 -15.28 4.84
CA VAL A 501 -0.37 -15.21 3.68
C VAL A 501 -0.30 -13.75 3.23
N SER A 502 0.92 -13.25 3.01
CA SER A 502 1.21 -11.95 2.43
C SER A 502 2.08 -12.18 1.20
N ILE A 503 1.64 -11.77 0.01
CA ILE A 503 2.30 -12.05 -1.27
C ILE A 503 2.46 -10.75 -2.04
N THR A 504 3.68 -10.46 -2.48
CA THR A 504 3.94 -9.38 -3.45
C THR A 504 4.50 -10.02 -4.71
N SER A 505 3.87 -9.74 -5.85
CA SER A 505 4.24 -10.25 -7.18
C SER A 505 4.44 -9.09 -8.15
N THR A 506 5.34 -9.26 -9.11
CA THR A 506 5.70 -8.22 -10.07
C THR A 506 6.18 -8.82 -11.39
N ILE A 507 6.06 -8.04 -12.46
CA ILE A 507 6.83 -8.20 -13.71
C ILE A 507 7.80 -7.03 -13.91
N ASN A 508 8.18 -6.38 -12.82
CA ASN A 508 8.93 -5.14 -12.71
C ASN A 508 8.13 -3.88 -13.11
N ILE A 509 8.37 -3.26 -14.26
CA ILE A 509 7.64 -2.05 -14.66
C ILE A 509 6.31 -2.40 -15.37
N PHE A 510 5.48 -1.40 -15.71
CA PHE A 510 4.19 -1.65 -16.35
C PHE A 510 4.33 -2.42 -17.68
N PHE A 511 3.70 -3.59 -17.79
CA PHE A 511 3.85 -4.54 -18.91
C PHE A 511 5.27 -5.09 -19.08
N GLY A 512 6.09 -5.06 -18.04
CA GLY A 512 7.44 -5.58 -17.99
C GLY A 512 8.33 -5.05 -19.12
N ALA A 513 8.99 -5.97 -19.83
CA ALA A 513 9.82 -5.72 -21.00
C ALA A 513 9.05 -5.23 -22.24
N LYS A 514 7.75 -4.93 -22.11
CA LYS A 514 6.82 -4.49 -23.17
C LYS A 514 6.66 -5.48 -24.31
N ILE A 515 6.95 -6.75 -24.06
CA ILE A 515 6.84 -7.85 -25.02
C ILE A 515 6.04 -9.00 -24.43
N MET A 516 5.39 -9.75 -25.32
CA MET A 516 4.64 -10.95 -24.98
C MET A 516 5.15 -12.14 -25.78
N SER A 517 5.07 -13.34 -25.23
CA SER A 517 5.34 -14.57 -25.96
C SER A 517 4.24 -14.87 -26.98
N GLU A 518 4.61 -15.06 -28.25
CA GLU A 518 3.68 -15.43 -29.32
C GLU A 518 3.09 -16.85 -29.11
N SER A 519 3.90 -17.76 -28.56
CA SER A 519 3.54 -19.16 -28.32
C SER A 519 2.70 -19.36 -27.07
N THR A 520 2.80 -18.48 -26.06
CA THR A 520 2.15 -18.70 -24.76
C THR A 520 1.25 -17.57 -24.28
N GLY A 521 1.36 -16.37 -24.84
CA GLY A 521 0.60 -15.19 -24.41
C GLY A 521 1.07 -14.61 -23.07
N ILE A 522 2.24 -15.03 -22.57
CA ILE A 522 2.84 -14.54 -21.32
C ILE A 522 3.52 -13.19 -21.58
N ILE A 523 3.26 -12.19 -20.73
CA ILE A 523 4.02 -10.94 -20.72
C ILE A 523 5.33 -11.19 -19.97
N TRP A 524 6.45 -10.75 -20.53
CA TRP A 524 7.75 -10.96 -19.93
C TRP A 524 8.16 -9.82 -19.00
N ASN A 525 8.72 -10.19 -17.84
CA ASN A 525 9.34 -9.23 -16.93
C ASN A 525 10.53 -8.50 -17.59
N ASP A 526 10.88 -7.33 -17.07
CA ASP A 526 12.15 -6.63 -17.29
C ASP A 526 13.01 -6.63 -16.02
N GLU A 527 12.98 -7.72 -15.25
CA GLU A 527 13.59 -7.77 -13.92
C GLU A 527 15.12 -7.68 -13.95
N MET A 528 15.75 -7.77 -15.12
CA MET A 528 17.17 -7.47 -15.25
C MET A 528 17.48 -6.00 -14.96
N ASP A 529 16.50 -5.10 -15.13
CA ASP A 529 16.62 -3.71 -14.71
C ASP A 529 16.85 -3.59 -13.21
N ASP A 530 16.25 -4.45 -12.40
CA ASP A 530 16.34 -4.38 -10.95
C ASP A 530 17.78 -4.62 -10.40
N PHE A 531 18.73 -5.00 -11.28
CA PHE A 531 20.17 -4.97 -11.02
C PHE A 531 20.81 -3.60 -11.23
N SER A 532 21.83 -3.34 -10.41
CA SER A 532 22.77 -2.25 -10.63
C SER A 532 23.69 -2.53 -11.85
N SER A 533 23.84 -1.55 -12.75
CA SER A 533 24.82 -1.60 -13.85
C SER A 533 25.99 -0.64 -13.59
N PRO A 534 27.26 -1.00 -13.87
CA PRO A 534 28.39 -0.10 -13.60
C PRO A 534 28.23 1.28 -14.28
N GLY A 535 28.32 2.34 -13.49
CA GLY A 535 28.27 3.72 -13.99
C GLY A 535 26.90 4.22 -14.43
N HIS A 536 25.81 3.50 -14.16
CA HIS A 536 24.44 3.95 -14.42
C HIS A 536 23.45 3.32 -13.44
N PRO A 537 22.49 4.10 -12.90
CA PRO A 537 21.47 3.55 -12.04
C PRO A 537 20.50 2.64 -12.82
N ASN A 538 19.72 1.82 -12.15
CA ASN A 538 18.61 1.15 -12.83
C ASN A 538 17.38 2.05 -13.02
N TYR A 539 16.29 1.54 -13.60
CA TYR A 539 15.02 2.28 -13.75
C TYR A 539 14.47 2.78 -12.41
N PHE A 540 14.80 2.14 -11.28
CA PHE A 540 14.47 2.64 -9.93
C PHE A 540 15.49 3.61 -9.36
N GLY A 541 16.45 4.04 -10.17
CA GLY A 541 17.49 4.96 -9.78
C GLY A 541 18.44 4.44 -8.71
N PHE A 542 18.46 3.14 -8.42
CA PHE A 542 19.47 2.61 -7.54
C PHE A 542 20.82 2.74 -8.23
N GLU A 543 21.69 3.57 -7.66
CA GLU A 543 23.08 3.63 -8.10
C GLU A 543 23.71 2.26 -8.08
N PRO A 544 24.81 2.11 -8.84
CA PRO A 544 25.50 0.86 -8.94
C PRO A 544 26.00 0.42 -7.55
N SER A 545 25.21 -0.35 -6.82
CA SER A 545 25.67 -1.03 -5.63
C SER A 545 26.44 -2.24 -6.12
N PRO A 546 27.74 -2.37 -5.81
CA PRO A 546 28.48 -3.57 -6.16
C PRO A 546 27.81 -4.84 -5.60
N ALA A 547 27.09 -4.71 -4.47
CA ALA A 547 26.29 -5.78 -3.89
C ALA A 547 25.14 -6.23 -4.80
N ASN A 548 24.63 -5.36 -5.68
CA ASN A 548 23.55 -5.62 -6.62
C ASN A 548 24.01 -5.63 -8.10
N PHE A 549 25.30 -5.77 -8.41
CA PHE A 549 25.74 -5.92 -9.80
C PHE A 549 25.25 -7.22 -10.45
N ILE A 550 24.99 -7.15 -11.75
CA ILE A 550 24.56 -8.30 -12.57
C ILE A 550 25.60 -9.42 -12.49
N ARG A 551 25.13 -10.63 -12.17
CA ARG A 551 25.93 -11.86 -12.22
C ARG A 551 25.06 -13.01 -12.73
N PRO A 552 25.59 -13.92 -13.57
CA PRO A 552 24.89 -15.13 -13.94
C PRO A 552 24.31 -15.88 -12.74
N GLY A 553 23.03 -16.21 -12.77
CA GLY A 553 22.39 -17.01 -11.72
C GLY A 553 22.14 -16.27 -10.40
N LYS A 554 22.25 -14.93 -10.38
CA LYS A 554 21.94 -14.07 -9.23
C LYS A 554 20.50 -13.57 -9.28
N ARG A 555 19.91 -13.28 -8.12
CA ARG A 555 18.62 -12.58 -7.97
C ARG A 555 18.83 -11.07 -7.76
N PRO A 556 18.07 -10.19 -8.42
CA PRO A 556 18.14 -8.75 -8.19
C PRO A 556 17.54 -8.36 -6.83
N LEU A 557 18.06 -7.27 -6.25
CA LEU A 557 17.58 -6.70 -4.99
C LEU A 557 16.21 -6.04 -5.16
N SER A 558 15.20 -6.58 -4.46
CA SER A 558 13.83 -6.11 -4.60
C SER A 558 13.40 -5.18 -3.45
N SER A 559 12.51 -4.24 -3.76
CA SER A 559 11.80 -3.43 -2.76
C SER A 559 10.60 -4.15 -2.11
N MET A 560 10.19 -5.31 -2.66
CA MET A 560 9.11 -6.12 -2.11
C MET A 560 9.41 -6.55 -0.66
N CYS A 561 8.44 -6.34 0.23
CA CYS A 561 8.53 -6.70 1.65
C CYS A 561 7.19 -7.19 2.23
N PRO A 562 6.62 -8.31 1.75
CA PRO A 562 5.39 -8.85 2.34
C PRO A 562 5.62 -9.26 3.81
N LEU A 563 4.86 -8.69 4.74
CA LEU A 563 5.01 -8.94 6.17
C LEU A 563 3.80 -9.68 6.76
N VAL A 564 4.09 -10.56 7.72
CA VAL A 564 3.08 -11.07 8.66
C VAL A 564 3.47 -10.68 10.08
N ILE A 565 2.52 -10.15 10.83
CA ILE A 565 2.70 -9.70 12.21
C ILE A 565 1.73 -10.46 13.11
N ALA A 566 2.22 -11.16 14.11
CA ALA A 566 1.43 -11.97 15.01
C ALA A 566 1.75 -11.66 16.48
N ASP A 567 0.71 -11.59 17.31
CA ASP A 567 0.83 -11.36 18.76
C ASP A 567 0.94 -12.72 19.48
N TYR A 568 2.01 -12.90 20.27
CA TYR A 568 2.29 -14.13 21.02
C TYR A 568 1.94 -14.01 22.52
N ASP A 569 1.27 -12.94 22.91
CA ASP A 569 0.78 -12.68 24.26
C ASP A 569 -0.52 -13.43 24.62
N GLY A 570 -1.00 -14.29 23.71
CA GLY A 570 -2.26 -15.04 23.84
C GLY A 570 -3.47 -14.33 23.24
N SER A 571 -3.34 -13.09 22.76
CA SER A 571 -4.42 -12.35 22.09
C SER A 571 -4.78 -12.93 20.71
N ASN A 572 -3.85 -13.66 20.08
CA ASN A 572 -3.99 -14.24 18.73
C ASN A 572 -4.34 -13.19 17.64
N ARG A 573 -3.94 -11.92 17.86
CA ARG A 573 -4.02 -10.89 16.82
C ARG A 573 -3.01 -11.22 15.72
N LEU A 574 -3.44 -11.04 14.47
CA LEU A 574 -2.66 -11.41 13.29
C LEU A 574 -2.89 -10.39 12.18
N MET A 575 -1.84 -10.04 11.45
CA MET A 575 -1.90 -9.14 10.31
C MET A 575 -1.07 -9.69 9.17
N ALA A 576 -1.64 -9.72 7.97
CA ALA A 576 -0.90 -9.80 6.72
C ALA A 576 -0.95 -8.41 6.07
N VAL A 577 0.21 -7.88 5.66
CA VAL A 577 0.32 -6.53 5.11
C VAL A 577 1.47 -6.43 4.11
N GLY A 578 1.27 -5.62 3.09
CA GLY A 578 2.29 -5.27 2.11
C GLY A 578 1.77 -4.24 1.12
N ALA A 579 2.61 -3.90 0.16
CA ALA A 579 2.32 -2.85 -0.80
C ALA A 579 2.93 -3.14 -2.19
N ALA A 580 2.51 -2.32 -3.15
CA ALA A 580 2.99 -2.21 -4.53
C ALA A 580 3.43 -0.76 -4.82
N GLY A 581 4.30 -0.56 -5.81
CA GLY A 581 4.81 0.76 -6.22
C GLY A 581 6.34 0.90 -6.08
N GLY A 582 7.10 -0.10 -6.50
CA GLY A 582 8.57 0.00 -6.55
C GLY A 582 9.24 0.28 -5.22
N SER A 583 10.11 1.28 -5.21
CA SER A 583 10.83 1.70 -4.01
C SER A 583 9.89 2.13 -2.88
N THR A 584 8.69 2.63 -3.17
CA THR A 584 7.77 3.12 -2.12
C THR A 584 7.14 2.01 -1.28
N ILE A 585 7.21 0.75 -1.74
CA ILE A 585 6.64 -0.44 -1.09
C ILE A 585 7.07 -0.55 0.38
N ILE A 586 8.34 -0.26 0.67
CA ILE A 586 8.93 -0.41 2.01
C ILE A 586 8.26 0.55 2.99
N THR A 587 8.16 1.83 2.63
CA THR A 587 7.48 2.84 3.46
C THR A 587 5.98 2.62 3.52
N GLY A 588 5.33 2.19 2.41
CA GLY A 588 3.89 1.90 2.40
C GLY A 588 3.52 0.77 3.37
N THR A 589 4.28 -0.32 3.32
CA THR A 589 4.12 -1.47 4.21
C THR A 589 4.36 -1.08 5.67
N ALA A 590 5.46 -0.36 5.94
CA ALA A 590 5.80 0.09 7.29
C ALA A 590 4.75 1.06 7.85
N ALA A 591 4.24 1.99 7.04
CA ALA A 591 3.21 2.95 7.46
C ALA A 591 1.93 2.22 7.92
N ILE A 592 1.40 1.30 7.12
CA ILE A 592 0.14 0.62 7.48
C ILE A 592 0.30 -0.24 8.74
N ALA A 593 1.41 -0.99 8.82
CA ALA A 593 1.74 -1.75 10.02
C ALA A 593 1.83 -0.82 11.23
N LEU A 594 2.47 0.34 11.10
CA LEU A 594 2.63 1.31 12.20
C LEU A 594 1.29 1.88 12.66
N HIS A 595 0.47 2.36 11.73
CA HIS A 595 -0.82 3.01 12.01
C HIS A 595 -1.76 2.10 12.80
N THR A 596 -1.82 0.83 12.40
CA THR A 596 -2.66 -0.20 13.04
C THR A 596 -2.09 -0.74 14.35
N MET A 597 -0.77 -0.66 14.56
CA MET A 597 -0.10 -1.20 15.75
C MET A 597 0.02 -0.18 16.90
N TRP A 598 0.30 1.09 16.60
CA TRP A 598 0.63 2.09 17.62
C TRP A 598 -0.30 3.32 17.60
N LEU A 599 -1.04 3.58 16.52
CA LEU A 599 -1.94 4.74 16.43
C LEU A 599 -3.41 4.39 16.65
N ASN A 600 -3.70 3.14 17.04
CA ASN A 600 -5.03 2.61 17.31
C ASN A 600 -6.04 2.86 16.17
N GLN A 601 -5.53 2.95 14.94
CA GLN A 601 -6.36 3.11 13.75
C GLN A 601 -6.84 1.77 13.24
N THR A 602 -8.05 1.77 12.68
CA THR A 602 -8.58 0.62 11.94
C THR A 602 -7.76 0.37 10.67
N VAL A 603 -7.85 -0.85 10.11
CA VAL A 603 -7.19 -1.18 8.83
C VAL A 603 -7.58 -0.21 7.69
N LYS A 604 -8.83 0.28 7.71
CA LYS A 604 -9.30 1.27 6.74
C LYS A 604 -8.63 2.62 6.94
N GLU A 605 -8.63 3.13 8.17
CA GLU A 605 -7.97 4.42 8.48
C GLU A 605 -6.48 4.37 8.15
N ALA A 606 -5.81 3.24 8.41
CA ALA A 606 -4.39 3.07 8.12
C ALA A 606 -4.08 3.04 6.62
N VAL A 607 -4.85 2.31 5.81
CA VAL A 607 -4.66 2.23 4.35
C VAL A 607 -5.05 3.55 3.66
N ASP A 608 -6.09 4.22 4.14
CA ASP A 608 -6.58 5.47 3.55
C ASP A 608 -5.77 6.70 3.98
N PHE A 609 -4.90 6.58 5.00
CA PHE A 609 -4.11 7.70 5.51
C PHE A 609 -3.18 8.28 4.41
N PRO A 610 -3.05 9.62 4.28
CA PRO A 610 -2.16 10.24 3.30
C PRO A 610 -0.70 9.86 3.53
N ARG A 611 0.01 9.53 2.46
CA ARG A 611 1.34 8.95 2.56
C ARG A 611 2.45 9.97 2.39
N VAL A 612 3.57 9.65 3.04
CA VAL A 612 4.87 10.29 2.80
C VAL A 612 5.90 9.20 2.53
N HIS A 613 6.82 9.46 1.61
CA HIS A 613 7.86 8.55 1.21
C HIS A 613 9.19 9.29 1.08
N ASN A 614 10.25 8.74 1.66
CA ASN A 614 11.61 9.18 1.41
C ASN A 614 12.52 7.95 1.45
N GLN A 615 13.35 7.81 0.41
CA GLN A 615 14.26 6.69 0.22
C GLN A 615 15.73 7.10 0.31
N LEU A 616 16.00 8.18 1.06
CA LEU A 616 17.29 8.83 1.25
C LEU A 616 17.81 9.57 -0.01
N GLU A 617 17.81 8.94 -1.18
CA GLU A 617 18.25 9.56 -2.43
C GLU A 617 17.22 9.34 -3.56
N PRO A 618 16.81 10.39 -4.29
CA PRO A 618 17.12 11.80 -4.00
C PRO A 618 16.58 12.18 -2.62
N ASN A 619 17.16 13.21 -1.99
CA ASN A 619 16.68 13.69 -0.68
C ASN A 619 15.38 14.50 -0.80
N TYR A 620 14.39 13.91 -1.43
CA TYR A 620 13.04 14.42 -1.54
C TYR A 620 12.10 13.52 -0.75
N THR A 621 11.23 14.17 0.00
CA THR A 621 10.09 13.52 0.63
C THR A 621 8.89 13.70 -0.27
N TYR A 622 8.53 12.62 -0.96
CA TYR A 622 7.31 12.59 -1.73
C TYR A 622 6.10 12.53 -0.79
N TYR A 623 5.03 13.25 -1.12
CA TYR A 623 3.81 13.26 -0.32
C TYR A 623 2.57 13.32 -1.21
N GLU A 624 1.50 12.69 -0.74
CA GLU A 624 0.23 12.65 -1.46
C GLU A 624 -0.56 13.95 -1.40
N THR A 625 -1.38 14.18 -2.43
CA THR A 625 -2.23 15.37 -2.60
C THR A 625 -3.14 15.67 -1.41
N GLU A 626 -3.54 14.64 -0.68
CA GLU A 626 -4.47 14.70 0.45
C GLU A 626 -3.78 15.08 1.77
N LEU A 627 -2.45 15.11 1.81
CA LEU A 627 -1.73 15.54 3.01
C LEU A 627 -2.00 17.05 3.24
N PRO A 628 -2.55 17.44 4.41
CA PRO A 628 -2.90 18.84 4.65
C PRO A 628 -1.69 19.78 4.51
N PRO A 629 -1.83 20.94 3.83
CA PRO A 629 -0.72 21.86 3.54
C PRO A 629 0.06 22.33 4.77
N GLU A 630 -0.59 22.44 5.92
CA GLU A 630 0.00 22.79 7.21
C GLU A 630 1.05 21.78 7.68
N PHE A 631 0.86 20.48 7.42
CA PHE A 631 1.87 19.45 7.71
C PHE A 631 3.02 19.51 6.71
N VAL A 632 2.74 19.80 5.44
CA VAL A 632 3.80 20.03 4.43
C VAL A 632 4.69 21.19 4.86
N GLN A 633 4.09 22.32 5.27
CA GLN A 633 4.84 23.48 5.74
C GLN A 633 5.63 23.19 7.02
N ALA A 634 5.06 22.42 7.95
CA ALA A 634 5.74 22.08 9.19
C ALA A 634 6.94 21.14 8.95
N LEU A 635 6.80 20.16 8.06
CA LEU A 635 7.91 19.31 7.59
C LEU A 635 8.99 20.12 6.85
N GLN A 636 8.60 21.10 6.02
CA GLN A 636 9.55 22.04 5.40
C GLN A 636 10.30 22.87 6.44
N ASN A 637 9.63 23.33 7.51
CA ASN A 637 10.26 24.06 8.60
C ASN A 637 11.26 23.19 9.39
N ARG A 638 11.06 21.86 9.37
CA ARG A 638 12.03 20.88 9.87
C ARG A 638 13.15 20.56 8.87
N GLY A 639 13.12 21.11 7.67
CA GLY A 639 14.17 20.95 6.65
C GLY A 639 13.90 19.84 5.64
N GLN A 640 12.71 19.25 5.62
CA GLN A 640 12.36 18.26 4.59
C GLN A 640 12.12 18.96 3.24
N THR A 641 12.70 18.42 2.17
CA THR A 641 12.40 18.87 0.81
C THR A 641 11.20 18.11 0.28
N MET A 642 10.03 18.76 0.26
CA MET A 642 8.76 18.11 -0.04
C MET A 642 8.48 18.14 -1.55
N MET A 643 8.19 16.98 -2.16
CA MET A 643 7.72 16.86 -3.53
C MET A 643 6.34 16.25 -3.59
N LYS A 644 5.44 16.88 -4.33
CA LYS A 644 4.07 16.42 -4.44
C LYS A 644 4.00 15.28 -5.45
N ASP A 645 3.34 14.19 -5.06
CA ASP A 645 2.99 13.08 -5.95
C ASP A 645 1.50 12.76 -5.77
N SER A 646 0.85 12.26 -6.80
CA SER A 646 -0.56 11.86 -6.76
C SER A 646 -0.77 10.40 -6.37
N ASN A 647 0.25 9.53 -6.49
CA ASN A 647 0.09 8.12 -6.13
C ASN A 647 1.43 7.47 -5.73
N LEU A 648 1.70 7.37 -4.43
CA LEU A 648 3.00 6.86 -3.95
C LEU A 648 3.09 5.34 -3.98
N THR A 649 2.16 4.67 -3.33
CA THR A 649 2.19 3.22 -3.11
C THR A 649 0.77 2.72 -3.00
N GLU A 650 0.54 1.45 -3.26
CA GLU A 650 -0.79 0.85 -3.21
C GLU A 650 -0.72 -0.35 -2.30
N ALA A 651 -1.47 -0.32 -1.21
CA ALA A 651 -1.25 -1.27 -0.14
C ALA A 651 -2.52 -1.96 0.34
N THR A 652 -2.37 -3.24 0.67
CA THR A 652 -3.48 -4.06 1.15
C THR A 652 -3.10 -4.70 2.47
N ALA A 653 -4.11 -4.86 3.34
CA ALA A 653 -3.91 -5.45 4.64
C ALA A 653 -5.15 -6.24 5.08
N ALA A 654 -4.91 -7.39 5.69
CA ALA A 654 -5.91 -8.17 6.39
C ALA A 654 -5.49 -8.33 7.85
N ILE A 655 -6.43 -8.13 8.79
CA ILE A 655 -6.20 -8.19 10.23
C ILE A 655 -7.23 -9.11 10.87
N ARG A 656 -6.76 -10.02 11.71
CA ARG A 656 -7.54 -10.73 12.71
C ARG A 656 -7.36 -10.02 14.04
N GLU A 657 -8.43 -9.47 14.60
CA GLU A 657 -8.38 -8.83 15.91
C GLU A 657 -8.52 -9.85 17.05
N VAL A 658 -8.31 -9.37 18.28
CA VAL A 658 -8.30 -10.19 19.51
C VAL A 658 -9.63 -10.91 19.75
N ASP A 659 -10.75 -10.32 19.31
CA ASP A 659 -12.08 -10.92 19.37
C ASP A 659 -12.32 -11.99 18.28
N GLY A 660 -11.32 -12.24 17.44
CA GLY A 660 -11.35 -13.18 16.33
C GLY A 660 -12.04 -12.66 15.07
N GLN A 661 -12.52 -11.40 15.05
CA GLN A 661 -13.08 -10.80 13.85
C GLN A 661 -11.98 -10.52 12.81
N LEU A 662 -12.35 -10.65 11.54
CA LEU A 662 -11.47 -10.37 10.43
C LEU A 662 -11.90 -9.09 9.72
N TYR A 663 -10.93 -8.21 9.53
CA TYR A 663 -11.05 -6.96 8.80
C TYR A 663 -10.04 -6.97 7.65
N ALA A 664 -10.41 -6.40 6.52
CA ALA A 664 -9.42 -6.01 5.51
C ALA A 664 -9.81 -4.74 4.79
N ASN A 665 -8.81 -4.12 4.20
CA ASN A 665 -8.98 -3.01 3.27
C ASN A 665 -8.04 -3.20 2.07
N SER A 666 -8.55 -2.82 0.91
CA SER A 666 -7.75 -2.61 -0.30
C SER A 666 -7.62 -1.12 -0.55
N ASP A 667 -6.52 -0.71 -1.17
CA ASP A 667 -6.24 0.70 -1.45
C ASP A 667 -7.23 1.28 -2.46
N PHE A 668 -7.86 2.40 -2.14
CA PHE A 668 -8.75 3.10 -3.07
C PHE A 668 -8.00 3.73 -4.25
N ARG A 669 -6.68 3.94 -4.14
CA ARG A 669 -5.85 4.57 -5.18
C ARG A 669 -5.76 3.74 -6.46
N LYS A 670 -6.01 2.43 -6.38
CA LYS A 670 -6.15 1.56 -7.57
C LYS A 670 -7.46 1.72 -8.34
N GLY A 671 -8.37 2.56 -7.86
CA GLY A 671 -9.67 2.79 -8.49
C GLY A 671 -10.84 2.16 -7.75
N GLN A 672 -12.04 2.39 -8.26
CA GLN A 672 -13.30 1.97 -7.63
C GLN A 672 -13.48 0.43 -7.64
N GLU A 673 -12.69 -0.26 -8.46
CA GLU A 673 -12.69 -1.70 -8.62
C GLU A 673 -11.93 -2.42 -7.50
N SER A 674 -11.06 -1.69 -6.79
CA SER A 674 -10.30 -2.18 -5.64
C SER A 674 -11.21 -2.35 -4.43
N ALA A 675 -11.28 -3.58 -3.89
CA ALA A 675 -12.13 -3.89 -2.76
C ALA A 675 -11.56 -5.03 -1.91
N PRO A 676 -11.94 -5.12 -0.62
CA PRO A 676 -11.80 -6.34 0.15
C PRO A 676 -13.05 -7.22 0.04
N ALA A 677 -12.90 -8.54 0.19
CA ALA A 677 -14.05 -9.35 0.65
C ALA A 677 -13.66 -10.40 1.67
N GLY A 678 -14.71 -10.91 2.30
CA GLY A 678 -14.68 -12.00 3.25
C GLY A 678 -16.02 -12.71 3.27
N TYR A 679 -16.21 -13.62 4.22
CA TYR A 679 -17.50 -14.27 4.49
C TYR A 679 -17.71 -14.66 5.95
#